data_AF-A0A8H6AGP9-F1
#
_entry.id   AF-A0A8H6AGP9-F1
#
_cell.length_a   1.000
_cell.length_b   1.000
_cell.length_c   1.000
_cell.angle_alpha   90.00
_cell.angle_beta   90.00
_cell.angle_gamma   90.00
#
_symmetry.space_group_name_H-M   'P 1'
#
loop_
_entity.id
_entity.type
_entity.pdbx_description
1 polymer ?
#
loop_
_entity_poly.entity_id
_entity_poly.type
_entity_poly.pdbx_seq_one_letter_code
_entity_poly.pdbx_strand_id
1 'polypeptide(L)'
;MTSEYASEIEELPPDSRILSGQRYRKHLYWTAQAAIWTANFYYLFRLLLILTESQRSWRMWLMLAVEGVFGRLSYQDQRLTVAAGGEPECGPRKRLRLRGSQNLPRVDVLIPCCGEPVDVILATVRAACTIDYPMSQFRVRVLDDGASIQLRDAISELHLNWPHLFYHTRGRQSGRVFAKAGNLNYALFTVQKDNPPEFCAILDADSIPKPEFLRATLPHLLLPPQAALVTTRQYFDNLPAGDPLSQSRLHFYTCQNAELDICGRAIDAGSGAVFRRNAIVDVGGYPTFSFSEDWQLSLILRGMGYRTVQVQEPLQFGLVPTSLEGHIAQRNRWHIGHSQQVFALRPPANRSMPRHVQWSIACGGLAITLGLVGHVVGYATVPWLLLSRSLIPASSFFLLQAQVVLGMLYVSTLWVYGWLQNAHAGIRGSLFSQLENSWLAAVDAKELIELCVRVFLVRFAENLKSNHEEPSGPRPVSPSHEESRAELFSDCLGGDSDISRTDEHLASLPTGVILKSLNVFTNKFPELGILHLPTLMQAFELGCSKETKVLLSAILLVTKSQLSFLNPSWASSLLSGKDYEFYARQALSEFILQPPNIQVVQALLIMTLYEWGGRNFHKAWVYCGIAIRIMQSIHSRRIAPYPLDTDTNAGAAKDMIAPGIENRTMWACFIMDRMISSGTYNPPMLPLSEMEKLKVSRPLSTVEFAFGTSASLWSGATGQNITWPERQPSGLLDITQCYEILVSGFDIWAQVMTFIFNDGRRAPGMCAPENCPWVPGSPWSRTKAQLERWRAGQHDRLYYPSNSVAIHMTLGYGESFTYINLLYYLSTLMLHREYFPFLPTAESGPRGPVDHPLLEAEAPAGWWEASALELFTAAEHIAKLLHEASECGAHLMTPFAGFCAFSASYMNLYIYRFPRMNLGRSPQAEQLMNFCLAYLEEFQHVWKLGEAWVSTLKHASILYQRASTDRGRYLGKSRMDFDHLHQSIHEFRVVDRSNEHMQEIEGAEGVVSTATYGPSVDRIDTGTEIENLSAPLSHLLADVSTYSHGQGAWLQWWPTLEDVELALES
;
A
#
# COMPACT_ATOMS: atom_id res chain seq x y z
N MET A 1 -43.61 12.72 -3.80
CA MET A 1 -43.14 13.97 -4.43
C MET A 1 -43.04 13.79 -5.95
N THR A 2 -44.12 13.45 -6.66
CA THR A 2 -44.08 13.20 -8.12
C THR A 2 -44.85 14.23 -8.96
N SER A 3 -45.60 15.15 -8.36
CA SER A 3 -46.42 16.11 -9.14
C SER A 3 -45.82 17.51 -9.29
N GLU A 4 -44.75 17.86 -8.57
CA GLU A 4 -44.27 19.26 -8.51
C GLU A 4 -43.43 19.67 -9.73
N TYR A 5 -42.64 18.74 -10.29
CA TYR A 5 -41.74 19.01 -11.41
C TYR A 5 -42.28 18.58 -12.78
N ALA A 6 -43.43 17.92 -12.83
CA ALA A 6 -43.94 17.30 -14.05
C ALA A 6 -44.23 18.34 -15.15
N SER A 7 -44.67 19.54 -14.77
CA SER A 7 -44.91 20.67 -15.69
C SER A 7 -43.62 21.31 -16.23
N GLU A 8 -42.48 21.07 -15.59
CA GLU A 8 -41.19 21.64 -15.98
C GLU A 8 -40.38 20.69 -16.88
N ILE A 9 -40.83 19.45 -17.07
CA ILE A 9 -40.11 18.47 -17.89
C ILE A 9 -40.61 18.54 -19.33
N GLU A 10 -39.73 18.96 -20.24
CA GLU A 10 -39.97 18.93 -21.68
C GLU A 10 -39.47 17.61 -22.28
N GLU A 11 -40.29 17.00 -23.14
CA GLU A 11 -39.89 15.86 -23.96
C GLU A 11 -39.39 16.38 -25.32
N LEU A 12 -38.11 16.14 -25.61
CA LEU A 12 -37.49 16.47 -26.89
C LEU A 12 -37.77 15.38 -27.95
N PRO A 13 -37.70 15.72 -29.25
CA PRO A 13 -37.79 14.75 -30.32
C PRO A 13 -36.77 13.60 -30.14
N PRO A 14 -37.16 12.34 -30.42
CA PRO A 14 -36.26 11.20 -30.28
C PRO A 14 -35.06 11.32 -31.21
N ASP A 15 -33.93 10.71 -30.84
CA ASP A 15 -32.78 10.60 -31.77
C ASP A 15 -33.20 9.79 -33.00
N SER A 16 -32.95 10.33 -34.19
CA SER A 16 -33.32 9.70 -35.46
C SER A 16 -32.70 8.31 -35.63
N ARG A 17 -31.51 8.08 -35.05
CA ARG A 17 -30.85 6.77 -35.02
C ARG A 17 -31.68 5.75 -34.22
N ILE A 18 -32.15 6.13 -33.04
CA ILE A 18 -33.01 5.28 -32.20
C ILE A 18 -34.31 4.96 -32.94
N LEU A 19 -34.92 5.97 -33.56
CA LEU A 19 -36.21 5.84 -34.24
C LEU A 19 -36.13 4.89 -35.45
N SER A 20 -35.06 4.98 -36.25
CA SER A 20 -34.82 4.07 -37.37
C SER A 20 -34.55 2.62 -36.95
N GLY A 21 -33.91 2.41 -35.79
CA GLY A 21 -33.65 1.09 -35.23
C GLY A 21 -34.89 0.38 -34.70
N GLN A 22 -35.89 1.13 -34.22
CA GLN A 22 -37.12 0.57 -33.62
C GLN A 22 -37.90 -0.36 -34.55
N ARG A 23 -37.87 -0.14 -35.87
CA ARG A 23 -38.55 -1.01 -36.85
C ARG A 23 -38.06 -2.47 -36.80
N TYR A 24 -36.82 -2.68 -36.33
CA TYR A 24 -36.23 -4.01 -36.21
C TYR A 24 -36.55 -4.70 -34.89
N ARG A 25 -37.18 -4.03 -33.91
CA ARG A 25 -37.39 -4.57 -32.56
C ARG A 25 -38.16 -5.89 -32.56
N LYS A 26 -39.28 -5.92 -33.27
CA LYS A 26 -40.13 -7.12 -33.37
C LYS A 26 -39.39 -8.29 -34.02
N HIS A 27 -38.63 -8.00 -35.08
CA HIS A 27 -37.80 -9.01 -35.75
C HIS A 27 -36.69 -9.52 -34.83
N LEU A 28 -35.98 -8.62 -34.16
CA LEU A 28 -34.93 -8.95 -33.20
C LEU A 28 -35.45 -9.88 -32.09
N TYR A 29 -36.64 -9.59 -31.54
CA TYR A 29 -37.28 -10.43 -30.52
C TYR A 29 -37.57 -11.86 -31.02
N TRP A 30 -38.23 -11.99 -32.17
CA TRP A 30 -38.57 -13.32 -32.71
C TRP A 30 -37.33 -14.10 -33.15
N THR A 31 -36.33 -13.42 -33.71
CA THR A 31 -35.05 -14.04 -34.05
C THR A 31 -34.28 -14.47 -32.81
N ALA A 32 -34.29 -13.68 -31.73
CA ALA A 32 -33.70 -14.09 -30.44
C ALA A 32 -34.36 -15.35 -29.89
N GLN A 33 -35.69 -15.43 -29.97
CA GLN A 33 -36.44 -16.61 -29.58
C GLN A 33 -36.09 -17.81 -30.45
N ALA A 34 -36.07 -17.65 -31.78
CA ALA A 34 -35.68 -18.69 -32.71
C ALA A 34 -34.25 -19.19 -32.44
N ALA A 35 -33.29 -18.29 -32.18
CA ALA A 35 -31.92 -18.63 -31.84
C ALA A 35 -31.80 -19.42 -30.53
N ILE A 36 -32.58 -19.06 -29.51
CA ILE A 36 -32.67 -19.83 -28.25
C ILE A 36 -33.23 -21.23 -28.51
N TRP A 37 -34.29 -21.36 -29.30
CA TRP A 37 -34.91 -22.64 -29.63
C TRP A 37 -33.96 -23.54 -30.44
N THR A 38 -33.31 -23.01 -31.47
CA THR A 38 -32.36 -23.78 -32.29
C THR A 38 -31.14 -24.18 -31.48
N ALA A 39 -30.64 -23.31 -30.60
CA ALA A 39 -29.57 -23.65 -29.66
C ALA A 39 -29.98 -24.81 -28.73
N ASN A 40 -31.12 -24.68 -28.04
CA ASN A 40 -31.60 -25.70 -27.09
C ASN A 40 -31.80 -27.05 -27.79
N PHE A 41 -32.39 -27.06 -29.00
CA PHE A 41 -32.60 -28.29 -29.76
C PHE A 41 -31.28 -28.90 -30.23
N TYR A 42 -30.35 -28.07 -30.73
CA TYR A 42 -29.02 -28.51 -31.14
C TYR A 42 -28.25 -29.15 -29.97
N TYR A 43 -28.14 -28.47 -28.83
CA TYR A 43 -27.40 -28.98 -27.67
C TYR A 43 -28.07 -30.23 -27.06
N LEU A 44 -29.40 -30.29 -27.00
CA LEU A 44 -30.11 -31.48 -26.54
C LEU A 44 -29.87 -32.67 -27.47
N PHE A 45 -29.94 -32.45 -28.79
CA PHE A 45 -29.68 -33.48 -29.78
C PHE A 45 -28.22 -33.97 -29.73
N ARG A 46 -27.26 -33.04 -29.61
CA ARG A 46 -25.83 -33.36 -29.40
C ARG A 46 -25.63 -34.21 -28.15
N LEU A 47 -26.23 -33.84 -27.02
CA LEU A 47 -26.13 -34.56 -25.76
C LEU A 47 -26.70 -35.99 -25.89
N LEU A 48 -27.89 -36.15 -26.48
CA LEU A 48 -28.52 -37.45 -26.68
C LEU A 48 -27.65 -38.36 -27.55
N LEU A 49 -27.07 -37.83 -28.63
CA LEU A 49 -26.21 -38.63 -29.50
C LEU A 49 -24.94 -39.10 -28.80
N ILE A 50 -24.30 -38.26 -27.98
CA ILE A 50 -23.15 -38.67 -27.18
C ILE A 50 -23.54 -39.78 -26.18
N LEU A 51 -24.72 -39.68 -25.57
CA LEU A 51 -25.23 -40.70 -24.64
C LEU A 51 -25.58 -42.02 -25.34
N THR A 52 -26.09 -41.99 -26.57
CA THR A 52 -26.45 -43.20 -27.32
C THR A 52 -25.29 -43.84 -28.09
N GLU A 53 -24.19 -43.12 -28.26
CA GLU A 53 -23.02 -43.62 -28.99
C GLU A 53 -22.38 -44.81 -28.27
N SER A 54 -22.01 -45.84 -29.04
CA SER A 54 -21.43 -47.07 -28.51
C SER A 54 -19.96 -46.90 -28.11
N GLN A 55 -19.20 -46.12 -28.88
CA GLN A 55 -17.79 -45.81 -28.67
C GLN A 55 -17.64 -44.38 -28.11
N ARG A 56 -18.12 -44.17 -26.88
CA ARG A 56 -18.07 -42.86 -26.23
C ARG A 56 -16.61 -42.46 -25.98
N SER A 57 -16.18 -41.36 -26.60
CA SER A 57 -14.89 -40.75 -26.31
C SER A 57 -15.07 -39.53 -25.42
N TRP A 58 -14.20 -39.34 -24.43
CA TRP A 58 -14.14 -38.13 -23.60
C TRP A 58 -13.97 -36.85 -24.46
N ARG A 59 -13.39 -36.98 -25.66
CA ARG A 59 -13.22 -35.87 -26.62
C ARG A 59 -14.55 -35.31 -27.11
N MET A 60 -15.58 -36.15 -27.25
CA MET A 60 -16.93 -35.71 -27.66
C MET A 60 -17.59 -34.85 -26.59
N TRP A 61 -17.43 -35.23 -25.32
CA TRP A 61 -17.89 -34.43 -24.18
C TRP A 61 -17.15 -33.10 -24.08
N LEU A 62 -15.83 -33.12 -24.28
CA LEU A 62 -15.03 -31.90 -24.29
C LEU A 62 -15.44 -30.95 -25.43
N MET A 63 -15.68 -31.48 -26.64
CA MET A 63 -16.18 -30.67 -27.76
C MET A 63 -17.54 -30.03 -27.45
N LEU A 64 -18.49 -30.78 -26.88
CA LEU A 64 -19.79 -30.23 -26.46
C LEU A 64 -19.64 -29.11 -25.42
N ALA A 65 -18.71 -29.28 -24.46
CA ALA A 65 -18.43 -28.25 -23.46
C ALA A 65 -17.86 -26.96 -24.10
N VAL A 66 -16.91 -27.11 -25.03
CA VAL A 66 -16.32 -25.98 -25.78
C VAL A 66 -17.38 -25.24 -26.60
N GLU A 67 -18.25 -25.98 -27.33
CA GLU A 67 -19.39 -25.40 -28.04
C GLU A 67 -20.29 -24.61 -27.08
N GLY A 68 -20.57 -25.15 -25.89
CA GLY A 68 -21.39 -24.51 -24.87
C GLY A 68 -20.77 -23.21 -24.33
N VAL A 69 -19.45 -23.17 -24.11
CA VAL A 69 -18.74 -21.97 -23.65
C VAL A 69 -18.92 -20.81 -24.63
N PHE A 70 -18.64 -21.03 -25.92
CA PHE A 70 -18.74 -19.98 -26.94
C PHE A 70 -20.20 -19.58 -27.22
N GLY A 71 -21.14 -20.53 -27.15
CA GLY A 71 -22.57 -20.25 -27.32
C GLY A 71 -23.18 -19.41 -26.19
N ARG A 72 -22.63 -19.52 -24.97
CA ARG A 72 -23.23 -18.93 -23.76
C ARG A 72 -23.40 -17.41 -23.82
N LEU A 73 -22.40 -16.66 -24.29
CA LEU A 73 -22.46 -15.18 -24.31
C LEU A 73 -23.60 -14.69 -25.20
N SER A 74 -23.68 -15.24 -26.41
CA SER A 74 -24.75 -14.92 -27.34
C SER A 74 -26.12 -15.34 -26.80
N TYR A 75 -26.20 -16.50 -26.13
CA TYR A 75 -27.42 -16.96 -25.48
C TYR A 75 -27.89 -16.01 -24.37
N GLN A 76 -26.97 -15.40 -23.61
CA GLN A 76 -27.31 -14.41 -22.59
C GLN A 76 -27.91 -13.13 -23.21
N ASP A 77 -27.33 -12.61 -24.28
CA ASP A 77 -27.84 -11.44 -25.00
C ASP A 77 -29.23 -11.71 -25.61
N GLN A 78 -29.43 -12.91 -26.19
CA GLN A 78 -30.74 -13.32 -26.72
C GLN A 78 -31.79 -13.41 -25.62
N ARG A 79 -31.45 -13.99 -24.46
CA ARG A 79 -32.36 -14.05 -23.31
C ARG A 79 -32.72 -12.68 -22.77
N LEU A 80 -31.75 -11.77 -22.76
CA LEU A 80 -31.96 -10.39 -22.34
C LEU A 80 -32.90 -9.65 -23.30
N THR A 81 -32.70 -9.81 -24.61
CA THR A 81 -33.60 -9.29 -25.65
C THR A 81 -35.03 -9.82 -25.48
N VAL A 82 -35.19 -11.12 -25.24
CA VAL A 82 -36.52 -11.72 -24.99
C VAL A 82 -37.14 -11.18 -23.70
N ALA A 83 -36.35 -11.01 -22.64
CA ALA A 83 -36.82 -10.46 -21.36
C ALA A 83 -37.29 -9.01 -21.48
N ALA A 84 -36.66 -8.23 -22.35
CA ALA A 84 -37.06 -6.86 -22.66
C ALA A 84 -38.25 -6.75 -23.62
N GLY A 85 -38.73 -7.87 -24.20
CA GLY A 85 -40.00 -7.96 -24.93
C GLY A 85 -40.01 -7.40 -26.36
N GLY A 86 -40.86 -7.95 -27.24
CA GLY A 86 -40.95 -7.55 -28.65
C GLY A 86 -41.68 -6.23 -28.90
N GLU A 87 -42.55 -5.84 -27.98
CA GLU A 87 -43.27 -4.56 -27.95
C GLU A 87 -43.24 -4.08 -26.49
N PRO A 88 -42.14 -3.46 -26.04
CA PRO A 88 -42.01 -3.07 -24.63
C PRO A 88 -43.05 -2.02 -24.25
N GLU A 89 -43.69 -2.19 -23.09
CA GLU A 89 -44.75 -1.29 -22.59
C GLU A 89 -44.28 0.17 -22.50
N CYS A 90 -43.01 0.35 -22.12
CA CYS A 90 -42.30 1.61 -22.21
C CYS A 90 -41.42 1.54 -23.46
N GLY A 91 -41.76 2.30 -24.50
CA GLY A 91 -40.96 2.41 -25.73
C GLY A 91 -39.51 2.90 -25.49
N PRO A 92 -38.77 3.30 -26.54
CA PRO A 92 -37.41 3.80 -26.36
C PRO A 92 -37.36 4.92 -25.32
N ARG A 93 -36.26 4.99 -24.57
CA ARG A 93 -36.10 6.03 -23.56
C ARG A 93 -36.23 7.41 -24.21
N LYS A 94 -37.18 8.17 -23.67
CA LYS A 94 -37.48 9.54 -24.09
C LYS A 94 -36.29 10.45 -23.78
N ARG A 95 -36.07 11.44 -24.62
CA ARG A 95 -35.10 12.50 -24.37
C ARG A 95 -35.81 13.60 -23.58
N LEU A 96 -35.43 13.78 -22.32
CA LEU A 96 -36.10 14.71 -21.43
C LEU A 96 -35.19 15.89 -21.10
N ARG A 97 -35.79 17.06 -20.85
CA ARG A 97 -35.08 18.24 -20.36
C ARG A 97 -35.86 18.90 -19.23
N LEU A 98 -35.20 19.09 -18.09
CA LEU A 98 -35.74 19.88 -16.98
C LEU A 98 -35.63 21.38 -17.31
N ARG A 99 -36.77 22.04 -17.44
CA ARG A 99 -36.91 23.49 -17.67
C ARG A 99 -37.15 24.21 -16.34
N GLY A 100 -37.17 25.54 -16.38
CA GLY A 100 -37.32 26.37 -15.18
C GLY A 100 -36.00 26.73 -14.51
N SER A 101 -36.10 27.64 -13.54
CA SER A 101 -34.98 28.20 -12.75
C SER A 101 -35.27 28.30 -11.26
N GLN A 102 -36.52 28.07 -10.83
CA GLN A 102 -36.94 28.14 -9.44
C GLN A 102 -37.29 26.75 -8.92
N ASN A 103 -37.08 26.50 -7.62
CA ASN A 103 -37.42 25.26 -6.93
C ASN A 103 -36.78 23.97 -7.47
N LEU A 104 -35.76 24.03 -8.34
CA LEU A 104 -35.06 22.83 -8.82
C LEU A 104 -34.35 22.09 -7.68
N PRO A 105 -34.23 20.74 -7.75
CA PRO A 105 -33.66 19.95 -6.66
C PRO A 105 -32.17 20.21 -6.46
N ARG A 106 -31.70 20.06 -5.22
CA ARG A 106 -30.28 20.26 -4.88
C ARG A 106 -29.39 19.12 -5.37
N VAL A 107 -28.28 19.46 -6.03
CA VAL A 107 -27.33 18.49 -6.60
C VAL A 107 -25.89 18.75 -6.17
N ASP A 108 -25.15 17.71 -5.79
CA ASP A 108 -23.68 17.78 -5.72
C ASP A 108 -23.06 17.01 -6.89
N VAL A 109 -22.22 17.66 -7.70
CA VAL A 109 -21.39 17.02 -8.72
C VAL A 109 -20.07 16.64 -8.09
N LEU A 110 -19.80 15.34 -7.97
CA LEU A 110 -18.62 14.77 -7.32
C LEU A 110 -17.58 14.38 -8.39
N ILE A 111 -16.35 14.89 -8.25
CA ILE A 111 -15.24 14.58 -9.16
C ILE A 111 -14.12 13.92 -8.32
N PRO A 112 -14.11 12.58 -8.21
CA PRO A 112 -13.01 11.86 -7.56
C PRO A 112 -11.75 11.89 -8.43
N CYS A 113 -10.62 12.21 -7.81
CA CYS A 113 -9.29 12.16 -8.43
C CYS A 113 -8.25 11.60 -7.44
N CYS A 114 -7.20 10.99 -7.97
CA CYS A 114 -6.10 10.39 -7.23
C CYS A 114 -4.81 10.38 -8.09
N GLY A 115 -4.21 11.55 -8.28
CA GLY A 115 -2.90 11.69 -8.94
C GLY A 115 -2.94 11.84 -10.47
N GLU A 116 -4.11 12.01 -11.08
CA GLU A 116 -4.22 12.41 -12.47
C GLU A 116 -3.59 13.80 -12.69
N PRO A 117 -3.11 14.10 -13.92
CA PRO A 117 -2.56 15.42 -14.25
C PRO A 117 -3.53 16.55 -13.93
N VAL A 118 -3.02 17.62 -13.30
CA VAL A 118 -3.83 18.74 -12.81
C VAL A 118 -4.62 19.40 -13.94
N ASP A 119 -4.03 19.53 -15.13
CA ASP A 119 -4.67 20.10 -16.31
C ASP A 119 -5.89 19.28 -16.78
N VAL A 120 -5.80 17.95 -16.75
CA VAL A 120 -6.93 17.05 -17.05
C VAL A 120 -8.06 17.26 -16.05
N ILE A 121 -7.75 17.26 -14.75
CA ILE A 121 -8.75 17.49 -13.69
C ILE A 121 -9.41 18.87 -13.86
N LEU A 122 -8.61 19.91 -14.10
CA LEU A 122 -9.11 21.27 -14.26
C LEU A 122 -9.99 21.44 -15.51
N ALA A 123 -9.74 20.69 -16.60
CA ALA A 123 -10.62 20.69 -17.77
C ALA A 123 -12.03 20.19 -17.40
N THR A 124 -12.09 19.05 -16.70
CA THR A 124 -13.36 18.49 -16.20
C THR A 124 -14.05 19.41 -15.20
N VAL A 125 -13.30 20.00 -14.25
CA VAL A 125 -13.84 20.92 -13.25
C VAL A 125 -14.45 22.16 -13.89
N ARG A 126 -13.77 22.78 -14.86
CA ARG A 126 -14.28 23.97 -15.56
C ARG A 126 -15.57 23.63 -16.33
N ALA A 127 -15.63 22.48 -16.97
CA ALA A 127 -16.84 22.02 -17.64
C ALA A 127 -17.98 21.74 -16.64
N ALA A 128 -17.68 21.12 -15.49
CA ALA A 128 -18.67 20.90 -14.43
C ALA A 128 -19.22 22.22 -13.84
N CYS A 129 -18.39 23.25 -13.69
CA CYS A 129 -18.82 24.58 -13.21
C CYS A 129 -19.67 25.35 -14.23
N THR A 130 -19.68 24.95 -15.51
CA THR A 130 -20.47 25.58 -16.58
C THR A 130 -21.72 24.79 -16.95
N ILE A 131 -22.05 23.74 -16.20
CA ILE A 131 -23.32 23.03 -16.35
C ILE A 131 -24.49 24.02 -16.22
N ASP A 132 -25.45 23.95 -17.16
CA ASP A 132 -26.66 24.77 -17.17
C ASP A 132 -27.61 24.31 -16.04
N TYR A 133 -27.36 24.84 -14.85
CA TYR A 133 -28.18 24.64 -13.66
C TYR A 133 -28.04 25.86 -12.73
N PRO A 134 -29.06 26.22 -11.92
CA PRO A 134 -28.95 27.38 -11.03
C PRO A 134 -27.84 27.17 -9.99
N MET A 135 -26.87 28.09 -9.92
CA MET A 135 -25.71 27.98 -9.01
C MET A 135 -26.09 27.86 -7.53
N SER A 136 -27.28 28.33 -7.13
CA SER A 136 -27.79 28.16 -5.76
C SER A 136 -28.27 26.74 -5.46
N GLN A 137 -28.50 25.92 -6.50
CA GLN A 137 -29.06 24.58 -6.41
C GLN A 137 -28.06 23.47 -6.73
N PHE A 138 -26.83 23.79 -7.16
CA PHE A 138 -25.80 22.76 -7.30
C PHE A 138 -24.43 23.21 -6.83
N ARG A 139 -23.61 22.22 -6.46
CA ARG A 139 -22.22 22.40 -6.03
C ARG A 139 -21.33 21.44 -6.79
N VAL A 140 -20.13 21.88 -7.15
CA VAL A 140 -19.08 21.02 -7.71
C VAL A 140 -18.10 20.70 -6.59
N ARG A 141 -17.81 19.43 -6.35
CA ARG A 141 -16.91 18.98 -5.30
C ARG A 141 -15.80 18.13 -5.90
N VAL A 142 -14.58 18.66 -5.89
CA VAL A 142 -13.37 17.92 -6.23
C VAL A 142 -12.96 17.12 -5.00
N LEU A 143 -12.84 15.81 -5.17
CA LEU A 143 -12.51 14.87 -4.10
C LEU A 143 -11.11 14.29 -4.39
N ASP A 144 -10.08 14.88 -3.80
CA ASP A 144 -8.68 14.57 -4.12
C ASP A 144 -8.04 13.65 -3.08
N ASP A 145 -7.93 12.37 -3.42
CA ASP A 145 -7.22 11.36 -2.61
C ASP A 145 -5.69 11.46 -2.78
N GLY A 146 -5.18 12.20 -3.76
CA GLY A 146 -3.76 12.49 -3.92
C GLY A 146 -3.25 13.60 -3.00
N ALA A 147 -4.18 14.39 -2.43
CA ALA A 147 -3.93 15.57 -1.60
C ALA A 147 -2.90 16.52 -2.25
N SER A 148 -3.09 16.81 -3.53
CA SER A 148 -2.24 17.69 -4.32
C SER A 148 -2.41 19.14 -3.91
N ILE A 149 -1.33 19.74 -3.40
CA ILE A 149 -1.27 21.18 -3.07
C ILE A 149 -1.55 22.01 -4.32
N GLN A 150 -0.93 21.66 -5.45
CA GLN A 150 -1.12 22.36 -6.72
C GLN A 150 -2.59 22.34 -7.17
N LEU A 151 -3.28 21.20 -7.05
CA LEU A 151 -4.69 21.11 -7.39
C LEU A 151 -5.54 21.92 -6.41
N ARG A 152 -5.32 21.81 -5.10
CA ARG A 152 -6.03 22.59 -4.09
C ARG A 152 -5.95 24.09 -4.36
N ASP A 153 -4.75 24.58 -4.65
CA ASP A 153 -4.52 26.01 -4.86
C ASP A 153 -5.17 26.47 -6.17
N ALA A 154 -5.07 25.68 -7.24
CA ALA A 154 -5.77 25.95 -8.50
C ALA A 154 -7.31 25.96 -8.35
N ILE A 155 -7.87 25.02 -7.59
CA ILE A 155 -9.31 24.99 -7.30
C ILE A 155 -9.72 26.19 -6.42
N SER A 156 -8.87 26.61 -5.49
CA SER A 156 -9.12 27.79 -4.65
C SER A 156 -9.14 29.09 -5.48
N GLU A 157 -8.29 29.19 -6.49
CA GLU A 157 -8.34 30.31 -7.45
C GLU A 157 -9.63 30.27 -8.29
N LEU A 158 -10.01 29.10 -8.82
CA LEU A 158 -11.25 28.96 -9.58
C LEU A 158 -12.50 29.20 -8.72
N HIS A 159 -12.46 28.91 -7.42
CA HIS A 159 -13.55 29.18 -6.48
C HIS A 159 -13.92 30.67 -6.44
N LEU A 160 -12.98 31.58 -6.68
CA LEU A 160 -13.24 33.02 -6.75
C LEU A 160 -14.20 33.37 -7.91
N ASN A 161 -14.13 32.62 -9.01
CA ASN A 161 -14.99 32.78 -10.17
C ASN A 161 -16.27 31.92 -10.07
N TRP A 162 -16.19 30.78 -9.39
CA TRP A 162 -17.32 29.86 -9.17
C TRP A 162 -17.47 29.54 -7.68
N PRO A 163 -18.24 30.34 -6.91
CA PRO A 163 -18.41 30.17 -5.46
C PRO A 163 -19.05 28.84 -5.03
N HIS A 164 -19.57 28.05 -5.97
CA HIS A 164 -20.18 26.74 -5.75
C HIS A 164 -19.20 25.57 -5.98
N LEU A 165 -17.93 25.85 -6.29
CA LEU A 165 -16.85 24.86 -6.44
C LEU A 165 -16.14 24.64 -5.10
N PHE A 166 -15.93 23.40 -4.67
CA PHE A 166 -15.27 23.08 -3.41
C PHE A 166 -14.20 22.02 -3.60
N TYR A 167 -13.06 22.20 -2.94
CA TYR A 167 -12.02 21.18 -2.83
C TYR A 167 -12.19 20.40 -1.52
N HIS A 168 -12.10 19.09 -1.59
CA HIS A 168 -12.08 18.20 -0.44
C HIS A 168 -11.00 17.15 -0.61
N THR A 169 -10.36 16.78 0.50
CA THR A 169 -9.39 15.70 0.54
C THR A 169 -9.53 14.94 1.85
N ARG A 170 -9.16 13.66 1.81
CA ARG A 170 -9.08 12.77 2.98
C ARG A 170 -7.64 12.64 3.49
N GLY A 171 -6.71 13.41 2.92
CA GLY A 171 -5.27 13.37 3.16
C GLY A 171 -4.54 12.29 2.34
N ARG A 172 -3.19 12.32 2.32
CA ARG A 172 -2.37 11.22 1.79
C ARG A 172 -2.49 10.02 2.72
N GLN A 173 -3.24 8.99 2.33
CA GLN A 173 -3.46 7.82 3.17
C GLN A 173 -2.53 6.66 2.78
N SER A 174 -1.70 6.17 3.71
CA SER A 174 -1.00 4.88 3.58
C SER A 174 -1.80 3.78 4.26
N GLY A 175 -2.42 2.88 3.47
CA GLY A 175 -3.22 1.75 3.96
C GLY A 175 -4.64 1.76 3.40
N ARG A 176 -5.18 0.58 3.07
CA ARG A 176 -6.38 0.35 2.25
C ARG A 176 -7.61 1.17 2.69
N VAL A 177 -7.82 2.32 2.07
CA VAL A 177 -9.09 3.06 2.12
C VAL A 177 -9.73 3.07 0.74
N PHE A 178 -10.31 1.92 0.36
CA PHE A 178 -11.29 1.65 -0.70
C PHE A 178 -11.27 2.46 -2.01
N ALA A 179 -10.14 3.09 -2.38
CA ALA A 179 -9.97 3.92 -3.58
C ALA A 179 -11.17 4.88 -3.81
N LYS A 180 -11.64 4.98 -5.06
CA LYS A 180 -12.81 5.78 -5.47
C LYS A 180 -14.05 5.52 -4.61
N ALA A 181 -14.36 4.27 -4.27
CA ALA A 181 -15.48 3.93 -3.38
C ALA A 181 -15.34 4.58 -2.00
N GLY A 182 -14.13 4.58 -1.44
CA GLY A 182 -13.82 5.26 -0.19
C GLY A 182 -14.02 6.76 -0.31
N ASN A 183 -13.53 7.36 -1.40
CA ASN A 183 -13.59 8.79 -1.63
C ASN A 183 -15.05 9.29 -1.76
N LEU A 184 -15.86 8.55 -2.52
CA LEU A 184 -17.29 8.79 -2.64
C LEU A 184 -18.02 8.62 -1.31
N ASN A 185 -17.69 7.58 -0.52
CA ASN A 185 -18.28 7.38 0.80
C ASN A 185 -17.93 8.51 1.77
N TYR A 186 -16.71 9.05 1.72
CA TYR A 186 -16.37 10.24 2.50
C TYR A 186 -17.18 11.47 2.09
N ALA A 187 -17.40 11.68 0.79
CA ALA A 187 -18.28 12.74 0.34
C ALA A 187 -19.70 12.56 0.89
N LEU A 188 -20.26 11.35 0.76
CA LEU A 188 -21.62 11.02 1.21
C LEU A 188 -21.79 11.16 2.73
N PHE A 189 -20.90 10.58 3.52
CA PHE A 189 -21.08 10.45 4.97
C PHE A 189 -20.43 11.56 5.80
N THR A 190 -19.41 12.24 5.26
CA THR A 190 -18.66 13.26 5.99
C THR A 190 -18.91 14.64 5.42
N VAL A 191 -18.59 14.87 4.14
CA VAL A 191 -18.65 16.22 3.52
C VAL A 191 -20.09 16.75 3.43
N GLN A 192 -21.04 15.87 3.10
CA GLN A 192 -22.44 16.25 2.89
C GLN A 192 -23.29 16.19 4.15
N LYS A 193 -22.72 15.85 5.32
CA LYS A 193 -23.46 15.58 6.55
C LYS A 193 -24.36 16.73 6.99
N ASP A 194 -23.84 17.95 6.97
CA ASP A 194 -24.54 19.12 7.51
C ASP A 194 -25.50 19.77 6.52
N ASN A 195 -25.24 19.62 5.22
CA ASN A 195 -26.07 20.20 4.17
C ASN A 195 -26.21 19.22 2.98
N PRO A 196 -26.99 18.13 3.16
CA PRO A 196 -27.11 17.08 2.17
C PRO A 196 -27.87 17.55 0.92
N PRO A 197 -27.35 17.25 -0.29
CA PRO A 197 -28.12 17.41 -1.52
C PRO A 197 -29.18 16.32 -1.64
N GLU A 198 -30.17 16.52 -2.51
CA GLU A 198 -31.18 15.49 -2.84
C GLU A 198 -30.60 14.46 -3.81
N PHE A 199 -29.79 14.93 -4.75
CA PHE A 199 -29.14 14.12 -5.77
C PHE A 199 -27.63 14.37 -5.78
N CYS A 200 -26.89 13.39 -6.27
CA CYS A 200 -25.48 13.59 -6.60
C CYS A 200 -25.22 13.12 -8.04
N ALA A 201 -24.26 13.76 -8.69
CA ALA A 201 -23.68 13.29 -9.94
C ALA A 201 -22.23 12.86 -9.71
N ILE A 202 -21.73 11.90 -10.50
CA ILE A 202 -20.32 11.51 -10.49
C ILE A 202 -19.74 11.69 -11.89
N LEU A 203 -18.56 12.29 -11.95
CA LEU A 203 -17.75 12.42 -13.16
C LEU A 203 -16.31 12.00 -12.81
N ASP A 204 -15.74 11.07 -13.56
CA ASP A 204 -14.31 10.77 -13.44
C ASP A 204 -13.46 12.01 -13.79
N ALA A 205 -12.23 12.04 -13.29
CA ALA A 205 -11.30 13.16 -13.44
C ALA A 205 -11.07 13.61 -14.91
N ASP A 206 -11.25 12.70 -15.86
CA ASP A 206 -11.07 12.89 -17.30
C ASP A 206 -12.39 12.96 -18.09
N SER A 207 -13.55 13.05 -17.41
CA SER A 207 -14.88 13.03 -18.03
C SER A 207 -15.52 14.41 -18.10
N ILE A 208 -15.43 15.07 -19.26
CA ILE A 208 -15.97 16.41 -19.52
C ILE A 208 -17.50 16.33 -19.72
N PRO A 209 -18.33 16.89 -18.82
CA PRO A 209 -19.79 16.92 -18.99
C PRO A 209 -20.21 17.97 -20.01
N LYS A 210 -21.34 17.73 -20.69
CA LYS A 210 -22.02 18.76 -21.47
C LYS A 210 -22.81 19.73 -20.58
N PRO A 211 -23.03 20.99 -21.02
CA PRO A 211 -23.84 21.95 -20.27
C PRO A 211 -25.21 21.43 -19.86
N GLU A 212 -25.88 20.66 -20.74
CA GLU A 212 -27.21 20.10 -20.48
C GLU A 212 -27.23 18.85 -19.59
N PHE A 213 -26.08 18.38 -19.06
CA PHE A 213 -25.95 17.08 -18.36
C PHE A 213 -26.98 16.86 -17.24
N LEU A 214 -27.10 17.80 -16.29
CA LEU A 214 -28.06 17.67 -15.17
C LEU A 214 -29.51 17.81 -15.65
N ARG A 215 -29.79 18.76 -16.55
CA ARG A 215 -31.13 18.96 -17.11
C ARG A 215 -31.61 17.76 -17.92
N ALA A 216 -30.69 17.00 -18.53
CA ALA A 216 -31.00 15.81 -19.30
C ALA A 216 -31.19 14.56 -18.42
N THR A 217 -30.51 14.46 -17.29
CA THR A 217 -30.48 13.26 -16.45
C THR A 217 -31.51 13.28 -15.32
N LEU A 218 -31.66 14.39 -14.60
CA LEU A 218 -32.58 14.52 -13.45
C LEU A 218 -34.04 14.15 -13.74
N PRO A 219 -34.65 14.50 -14.89
CA PRO A 219 -36.02 14.09 -15.20
C PRO A 219 -36.28 12.58 -15.05
N HIS A 220 -35.27 11.76 -15.38
CA HIS A 220 -35.37 10.31 -15.29
C HIS A 220 -35.37 9.78 -13.86
N LEU A 221 -34.91 10.58 -12.89
CA LEU A 221 -35.06 10.28 -11.47
C LEU A 221 -36.34 10.91 -10.92
N LEU A 222 -36.71 12.11 -11.35
CA LEU A 222 -37.86 12.85 -10.82
C LEU A 222 -39.21 12.21 -11.17
N LEU A 223 -39.38 11.69 -12.38
CA LEU A 223 -40.64 11.06 -12.81
C LEU A 223 -40.91 9.76 -12.03
N PRO A 224 -39.97 8.79 -11.96
CA PRO A 224 -40.22 7.52 -11.27
C PRO A 224 -39.60 7.56 -9.87
N PRO A 225 -40.39 7.51 -8.78
CA PRO A 225 -39.84 7.55 -7.42
C PRO A 225 -38.99 6.31 -7.10
N GLN A 226 -39.19 5.20 -7.82
CA GLN A 226 -38.38 3.98 -7.70
C GLN A 226 -37.02 4.08 -8.41
N ALA A 227 -36.81 5.08 -9.27
CA ALA A 227 -35.53 5.26 -9.96
C ALA A 227 -34.50 5.84 -8.98
N ALA A 228 -33.50 5.04 -8.62
CA ALA A 228 -32.44 5.43 -7.70
C ALA A 228 -31.22 6.02 -8.42
N LEU A 229 -30.93 5.53 -9.62
CA LEU A 229 -29.74 5.90 -10.39
C LEU A 229 -30.06 5.97 -11.88
N VAL A 230 -29.56 7.03 -12.53
CA VAL A 230 -29.47 7.16 -13.99
C VAL A 230 -27.99 7.22 -14.37
N THR A 231 -27.57 6.43 -15.34
CA THR A 231 -26.23 6.48 -15.92
C THR A 231 -26.31 6.99 -17.35
N THR A 232 -25.22 7.56 -17.86
CA THR A 232 -25.12 7.98 -19.25
C THR A 232 -24.16 7.07 -19.99
N ARG A 233 -24.39 6.86 -21.28
CA ARG A 233 -23.38 6.22 -22.11
C ARG A 233 -22.09 7.05 -22.07
N GLN A 234 -20.96 6.38 -21.91
CA GLN A 234 -19.65 7.03 -22.03
C GLN A 234 -19.29 7.20 -23.51
N TYR A 235 -18.94 8.43 -23.87
CA TYR A 235 -18.32 8.79 -25.14
C TYR A 235 -16.87 9.18 -24.86
N PHE A 236 -16.01 9.13 -25.88
CA PHE A 236 -14.59 9.36 -25.71
C PHE A 236 -14.07 10.27 -26.82
N ASP A 237 -13.22 11.24 -26.46
CA ASP A 237 -12.71 12.24 -27.40
C ASP A 237 -11.51 11.72 -28.21
N ASN A 238 -10.68 10.87 -27.61
CA ASN A 238 -9.46 10.34 -28.22
C ASN A 238 -9.61 8.90 -28.75
N LEU A 239 -10.82 8.51 -29.15
CA LEU A 239 -11.08 7.17 -29.66
C LEU A 239 -10.42 6.98 -31.04
N PRO A 240 -9.59 5.95 -31.25
CA PRO A 240 -8.97 5.69 -32.56
C PRO A 240 -10.03 5.36 -33.62
N ALA A 241 -9.73 5.73 -34.87
CA ALA A 241 -10.61 5.45 -36.01
C ALA A 241 -10.91 3.94 -36.10
N GLY A 242 -12.21 3.60 -36.17
CA GLY A 242 -12.67 2.22 -36.22
C GLY A 242 -12.65 1.46 -34.89
N ASP A 243 -12.12 2.05 -33.81
CA ASP A 243 -12.05 1.45 -32.47
C ASP A 243 -11.58 -0.02 -32.46
N PRO A 244 -10.36 -0.32 -32.95
CA PRO A 244 -9.91 -1.69 -33.20
C PRO A 244 -9.87 -2.56 -31.94
N LEU A 245 -9.73 -1.95 -30.75
CA LEU A 245 -9.71 -2.65 -29.46
C LEU A 245 -11.05 -2.59 -28.72
N SER A 246 -12.12 -2.07 -29.35
CA SER A 246 -13.44 -1.90 -28.71
C SER A 246 -13.37 -1.16 -27.37
N GLN A 247 -12.54 -0.11 -27.32
CA GLN A 247 -12.32 0.74 -26.14
C GLN A 247 -13.60 1.45 -25.74
N SER A 248 -14.43 1.84 -26.71
CA SER A 248 -15.71 2.53 -26.47
C SER A 248 -16.78 1.66 -25.81
N ARG A 249 -16.60 0.32 -25.80
CA ARG A 249 -17.60 -0.65 -25.33
C ARG A 249 -18.97 -0.44 -25.96
N LEU A 250 -18.98 -0.17 -27.26
CA LEU A 250 -20.19 0.16 -27.99
C LEU A 250 -21.29 -0.89 -27.78
N HIS A 251 -20.94 -2.17 -27.87
CA HIS A 251 -21.88 -3.29 -27.68
C HIS A 251 -22.52 -3.27 -26.29
N PHE A 252 -21.73 -3.07 -25.24
CA PHE A 252 -22.24 -2.97 -23.88
C PHE A 252 -23.25 -1.83 -23.75
N TYR A 253 -22.91 -0.61 -24.16
CA TYR A 253 -23.77 0.55 -23.95
C TYR A 253 -25.03 0.57 -24.83
N THR A 254 -24.93 0.17 -26.10
CA THR A 254 -26.06 0.31 -27.05
C THR A 254 -26.90 -0.94 -27.20
N CYS A 255 -26.36 -2.11 -26.86
CA CYS A 255 -27.08 -3.38 -26.95
C CYS A 255 -27.42 -3.87 -25.54
N GLN A 256 -26.43 -4.33 -24.76
CA GLN A 256 -26.68 -5.02 -23.49
C GLN A 256 -27.34 -4.10 -22.44
N ASN A 257 -26.75 -2.94 -22.19
CA ASN A 257 -27.25 -2.04 -21.15
C ASN A 257 -28.53 -1.33 -21.57
N ALA A 258 -28.78 -1.19 -22.88
CA ALA A 258 -30.04 -0.68 -23.42
C ALA A 258 -31.20 -1.66 -23.17
N GLU A 259 -31.00 -2.97 -23.37
CA GLU A 259 -32.02 -3.97 -23.03
C GLU A 259 -32.25 -4.07 -21.51
N LEU A 260 -31.17 -3.95 -20.72
CA LEU A 260 -31.28 -3.85 -19.26
C LEU A 260 -32.06 -2.60 -18.83
N ASP A 261 -31.88 -1.47 -19.51
CA ASP A 261 -32.60 -0.23 -19.24
C ASP A 261 -34.11 -0.37 -19.46
N ILE A 262 -34.54 -1.06 -20.52
CA ILE A 262 -35.97 -1.38 -20.75
C ILE A 262 -36.54 -2.15 -19.55
N CYS A 263 -35.73 -3.02 -18.95
CA CYS A 263 -36.09 -3.77 -17.74
C CYS A 263 -35.96 -2.96 -16.43
N GLY A 264 -35.58 -1.68 -16.48
CA GLY A 264 -35.30 -0.84 -15.30
C GLY A 264 -34.07 -1.29 -14.49
N ARG A 265 -33.09 -1.88 -15.19
CA ARG A 265 -31.98 -2.66 -14.62
C ARG A 265 -30.61 -2.26 -15.18
N ALA A 266 -30.48 -1.06 -15.73
CA ALA A 266 -29.22 -0.57 -16.30
C ALA A 266 -28.07 -0.65 -15.28
N ILE A 267 -26.87 -0.86 -15.76
CA ILE A 267 -25.65 -0.94 -14.95
C ILE A 267 -24.83 0.31 -15.17
N ASP A 268 -24.43 0.95 -14.07
CA ASP A 268 -23.47 2.04 -14.09
C ASP A 268 -22.04 1.51 -14.29
N ALA A 269 -21.27 2.23 -15.09
CA ALA A 269 -19.90 1.91 -15.46
C ALA A 269 -18.90 3.02 -15.06
N GLY A 270 -19.28 3.87 -14.10
CA GLY A 270 -18.35 4.60 -13.26
C GLY A 270 -18.37 6.13 -13.39
N SER A 271 -18.74 6.65 -14.55
CA SER A 271 -18.78 8.10 -14.80
C SER A 271 -20.08 8.50 -15.49
N GLY A 272 -20.52 9.74 -15.22
CA GLY A 272 -21.76 10.34 -15.72
C GLY A 272 -23.02 9.72 -15.17
N ALA A 273 -22.96 9.20 -13.95
CA ALA A 273 -24.12 8.76 -13.19
C ALA A 273 -24.70 9.91 -12.37
N VAL A 274 -26.03 9.97 -12.27
CA VAL A 274 -26.77 10.82 -11.32
C VAL A 274 -27.67 9.92 -10.49
N PHE A 275 -27.70 10.14 -9.18
CA PHE A 275 -28.44 9.27 -8.26
C PHE A 275 -29.12 10.05 -7.14
N ARG A 276 -30.16 9.43 -6.57
CA ARG A 276 -30.78 9.88 -5.33
C ARG A 276 -29.83 9.60 -4.18
N ARG A 277 -29.37 10.64 -3.48
CA ARG A 277 -28.39 10.48 -2.39
C ARG A 277 -28.88 9.48 -1.33
N ASN A 278 -30.13 9.62 -0.91
CA ASN A 278 -30.72 8.76 0.12
C ASN A 278 -30.76 7.29 -0.30
N ALA A 279 -31.04 6.98 -1.57
CA ALA A 279 -31.08 5.59 -2.03
C ALA A 279 -29.72 4.89 -1.89
N ILE A 280 -28.61 5.60 -2.11
CA ILE A 280 -27.26 5.06 -1.90
C ILE A 280 -26.93 4.97 -0.41
N VAL A 281 -27.26 5.99 0.37
CA VAL A 281 -27.03 6.00 1.83
C VAL A 281 -27.80 4.86 2.51
N ASP A 282 -29.03 4.58 2.10
CA ASP A 282 -29.90 3.53 2.65
C ASP A 282 -29.32 2.12 2.41
N VAL A 283 -28.64 1.91 1.29
CA VAL A 283 -27.94 0.64 0.99
C VAL A 283 -26.53 0.60 1.59
N GLY A 284 -26.14 1.60 2.38
CA GLY A 284 -24.89 1.66 3.13
C GLY A 284 -23.70 2.26 2.37
N GLY A 285 -23.95 3.06 1.34
CA GLY A 285 -22.90 3.72 0.55
C GLY A 285 -22.40 2.88 -0.64
N TYR A 286 -21.30 3.34 -1.25
CA TYR A 286 -20.59 2.59 -2.28
C TYR A 286 -19.94 1.33 -1.69
N PRO A 287 -20.10 0.17 -2.34
CA PRO A 287 -19.54 -1.09 -1.85
C PRO A 287 -18.00 -1.06 -1.89
N THR A 288 -17.39 -1.61 -0.84
CA THR A 288 -15.95 -1.50 -0.58
C THR A 288 -15.19 -2.82 -0.72
N PHE A 289 -15.86 -3.88 -1.18
CA PHE A 289 -15.32 -5.23 -1.30
C PHE A 289 -14.80 -5.56 -2.71
N SER A 290 -14.77 -4.59 -3.62
CA SER A 290 -14.32 -4.75 -5.00
C SER A 290 -13.81 -3.44 -5.59
N PHE A 291 -12.98 -3.56 -6.64
CA PHE A 291 -12.54 -2.45 -7.50
C PHE A 291 -13.57 -2.01 -8.56
N SER A 292 -14.78 -2.57 -8.56
CA SER A 292 -15.90 -2.21 -9.46
C SER A 292 -17.12 -1.77 -8.65
N GLU A 293 -16.93 -0.74 -7.82
CA GLU A 293 -17.90 -0.31 -6.82
C GLU A 293 -19.23 0.20 -7.42
N ASP A 294 -19.14 0.86 -8.55
CA ASP A 294 -20.18 1.39 -9.42
C ASP A 294 -21.07 0.28 -10.02
N TRP A 295 -20.44 -0.73 -10.62
CA TRP A 295 -21.13 -1.91 -11.14
C TRP A 295 -21.88 -2.62 -10.01
N GLN A 296 -21.21 -2.80 -8.87
CA GLN A 296 -21.78 -3.51 -7.73
C GLN A 296 -22.92 -2.75 -7.07
N LEU A 297 -22.79 -1.43 -6.94
CA LEU A 297 -23.86 -0.58 -6.43
C LEU A 297 -25.12 -0.74 -7.28
N SER A 298 -24.98 -0.79 -8.61
CA SER A 298 -26.11 -1.03 -9.52
C SER A 298 -26.81 -2.37 -9.24
N LEU A 299 -26.05 -3.43 -8.99
CA LEU A 299 -26.61 -4.74 -8.61
C LEU A 299 -27.31 -4.72 -7.25
N ILE A 300 -26.74 -4.00 -6.28
CA ILE A 300 -27.30 -3.86 -4.93
C ILE A 300 -28.63 -3.09 -5.01
N LEU A 301 -28.66 -1.93 -5.68
CA LEU A 301 -29.87 -1.13 -5.86
C LEU A 301 -30.99 -1.94 -6.50
N ARG A 302 -30.68 -2.69 -7.56
CA ARG A 302 -31.63 -3.59 -8.23
C ARG A 302 -32.14 -4.70 -7.30
N GLY A 303 -31.24 -5.31 -6.51
CA GLY A 303 -31.60 -6.32 -5.51
C GLY A 303 -32.48 -5.78 -4.38
N MET A 304 -32.36 -4.47 -4.10
CA MET A 304 -33.17 -3.75 -3.13
C MET A 304 -34.51 -3.24 -3.71
N GLY A 305 -34.81 -3.57 -4.97
CA GLY A 305 -36.07 -3.18 -5.63
C GLY A 305 -36.05 -1.80 -6.28
N TYR A 306 -34.92 -1.09 -6.27
CA TYR A 306 -34.77 0.15 -7.01
C TYR A 306 -34.63 -0.10 -8.52
N ARG A 307 -35.05 0.88 -9.31
CA ARG A 307 -34.80 0.93 -10.75
C ARG A 307 -33.52 1.70 -11.03
N THR A 308 -32.73 1.18 -11.95
CA THR A 308 -31.53 1.83 -12.49
C THR A 308 -31.70 1.98 -14.00
N VAL A 309 -31.38 3.15 -14.54
CA VAL A 309 -31.71 3.50 -15.93
C VAL A 309 -30.53 4.12 -16.68
N GLN A 310 -30.54 4.06 -18.02
CA GLN A 310 -29.47 4.61 -18.86
C GLN A 310 -30.01 5.61 -19.89
N VAL A 311 -29.35 6.76 -20.02
CA VAL A 311 -29.55 7.73 -21.10
C VAL A 311 -28.50 7.54 -22.20
N GLN A 312 -28.96 7.44 -23.45
CA GLN A 312 -28.12 7.24 -24.63
C GLN A 312 -27.57 8.54 -25.23
N GLU A 313 -27.98 9.70 -24.74
CA GLU A 313 -27.51 10.97 -25.26
C GLU A 313 -26.02 11.18 -24.94
N PRO A 314 -25.23 11.79 -25.85
CA PRO A 314 -23.84 12.15 -25.58
C PRO A 314 -23.80 13.34 -24.63
N LEU A 315 -23.73 13.05 -23.34
CA LEU A 315 -23.80 14.03 -22.24
C LEU A 315 -22.47 14.20 -21.49
N GLN A 316 -21.48 13.37 -21.79
CA GLN A 316 -20.12 13.48 -21.27
C GLN A 316 -19.12 12.86 -22.27
N PHE A 317 -17.87 13.30 -22.22
CA PHE A 317 -16.76 12.77 -23.02
C PHE A 317 -15.55 12.50 -22.13
N GLY A 318 -15.12 11.24 -22.09
CA GLY A 318 -13.94 10.79 -21.37
C GLY A 318 -12.72 10.60 -22.25
N LEU A 319 -11.66 10.05 -21.68
CA LEU A 319 -10.45 9.62 -22.41
C LEU A 319 -10.29 8.10 -22.35
N VAL A 320 -9.84 7.49 -23.45
CA VAL A 320 -9.38 6.10 -23.48
C VAL A 320 -7.86 6.03 -23.31
N PRO A 321 -7.31 4.93 -22.78
CA PRO A 321 -5.86 4.73 -22.75
C PRO A 321 -5.26 4.79 -24.16
N THR A 322 -4.15 5.52 -24.30
CA THR A 322 -3.44 5.70 -25.58
C THR A 322 -2.47 4.57 -25.91
N SER A 323 -2.23 3.65 -24.96
CA SER A 323 -1.35 2.49 -25.12
C SER A 323 -2.10 1.17 -24.89
N LEU A 324 -1.64 0.11 -25.55
CA LEU A 324 -2.15 -1.24 -25.34
C LEU A 324 -1.96 -1.69 -23.88
N GLU A 325 -0.83 -1.34 -23.27
CA GLU A 325 -0.57 -1.61 -21.85
C GLU A 325 -1.60 -0.94 -20.94
N GLY A 326 -1.90 0.34 -21.18
CA GLY A 326 -2.93 1.06 -20.43
C GLY A 326 -4.32 0.47 -20.64
N HIS A 327 -4.63 0.02 -21.86
CA HIS A 327 -5.88 -0.68 -22.16
C HIS A 327 -5.99 -2.00 -21.39
N ILE A 328 -4.94 -2.84 -21.41
CA ILE A 328 -4.89 -4.10 -20.65
C ILE A 328 -5.02 -3.82 -19.15
N ALA A 329 -4.29 -2.84 -18.62
CA ALA A 329 -4.36 -2.47 -17.20
C ALA A 329 -5.77 -2.05 -16.77
N GLN A 330 -6.47 -1.27 -17.60
CA GLN A 330 -7.86 -0.88 -17.37
C GLN A 330 -8.80 -2.10 -17.38
N ARG A 331 -8.69 -2.98 -18.37
CA ARG A 331 -9.55 -4.17 -18.51
C ARG A 331 -9.32 -5.20 -17.41
N ASN A 332 -8.06 -5.46 -17.05
CA ASN A 332 -7.70 -6.35 -15.95
C ASN A 332 -8.33 -5.88 -14.63
N ARG A 333 -8.31 -4.57 -14.34
CA ARG A 333 -8.93 -4.01 -13.13
C ARG A 333 -10.43 -4.29 -13.08
N TRP A 334 -11.13 -4.16 -14.20
CA TRP A 334 -12.56 -4.47 -14.29
C TRP A 334 -12.84 -5.96 -14.11
N HIS A 335 -12.07 -6.84 -14.77
CA HIS A 335 -12.24 -8.29 -14.63
C HIS A 335 -11.98 -8.78 -13.21
N ILE A 336 -10.93 -8.27 -12.56
CA ILE A 336 -10.66 -8.50 -11.15
C ILE A 336 -11.82 -8.00 -10.29
N GLY A 337 -12.27 -6.76 -10.51
CA GLY A 337 -13.40 -6.16 -9.79
C GLY A 337 -14.68 -7.00 -9.87
N HIS A 338 -15.04 -7.44 -11.08
CA HIS A 338 -16.21 -8.29 -11.29
C HIS A 338 -16.06 -9.66 -10.61
N SER A 339 -14.87 -10.25 -10.64
CA SER A 339 -14.61 -11.54 -9.98
C SER A 339 -14.69 -11.43 -8.45
N GLN A 340 -14.31 -10.28 -7.88
CA GLN A 340 -14.42 -9.99 -6.45
C GLN A 340 -15.87 -9.90 -5.94
N GLN A 341 -16.88 -9.91 -6.82
CA GLN A 341 -18.30 -10.01 -6.42
C GLN A 341 -18.59 -11.27 -5.57
N VAL A 342 -17.80 -12.33 -5.70
CA VAL A 342 -17.88 -13.52 -4.82
C VAL A 342 -17.72 -13.16 -3.34
N PHE A 343 -17.03 -12.06 -3.03
CA PHE A 343 -16.84 -11.59 -1.67
C PHE A 343 -18.06 -10.90 -1.06
N ALA A 344 -19.16 -10.72 -1.81
CA ALA A 344 -20.44 -10.25 -1.27
C ALA A 344 -20.99 -11.15 -0.14
N LEU A 345 -20.56 -12.43 -0.08
CA LEU A 345 -20.94 -13.39 0.96
C LEU A 345 -20.05 -13.33 2.21
N ARG A 346 -18.98 -12.53 2.23
CA ARG A 346 -18.15 -12.37 3.43
C ARG A 346 -18.95 -11.60 4.52
N PRO A 347 -18.77 -11.95 5.82
CA PRO A 347 -19.47 -11.26 6.90
C PRO A 347 -19.17 -9.75 6.85
N PRO A 348 -20.18 -8.88 6.95
CA PRO A 348 -20.16 -7.70 6.09
C PRO A 348 -19.55 -6.48 6.79
N ALA A 349 -18.76 -5.73 6.01
CA ALA A 349 -18.56 -4.30 6.22
C ALA A 349 -19.85 -3.49 5.93
N ASN A 350 -20.85 -4.08 5.27
CA ASN A 350 -22.11 -3.42 4.90
C ASN A 350 -23.36 -4.22 5.36
N ARG A 351 -23.86 -3.90 6.57
CA ARG A 351 -24.96 -4.64 7.25
C ARG A 351 -26.34 -4.49 6.57
N SER A 352 -26.47 -3.63 5.57
CA SER A 352 -27.76 -3.24 4.97
C SER A 352 -28.27 -4.17 3.86
N MET A 353 -27.46 -5.11 3.37
CA MET A 353 -27.81 -5.93 2.20
C MET A 353 -28.46 -7.29 2.55
N PRO A 354 -29.65 -7.62 2.01
CA PRO A 354 -30.30 -8.92 2.22
C PRO A 354 -29.47 -10.10 1.69
N ARG A 355 -29.54 -11.26 2.37
CA ARG A 355 -28.80 -12.48 1.97
C ARG A 355 -29.08 -12.94 0.54
N HIS A 356 -30.32 -12.83 0.06
CA HIS A 356 -30.65 -13.25 -1.31
C HIS A 356 -29.94 -12.38 -2.36
N VAL A 357 -29.76 -11.08 -2.09
CA VAL A 357 -29.00 -10.15 -2.93
C VAL A 357 -27.51 -10.51 -2.91
N GLN A 358 -26.95 -10.77 -1.73
CA GLN A 358 -25.56 -11.21 -1.57
C GLN A 358 -25.26 -12.48 -2.39
N TRP A 359 -26.13 -13.49 -2.31
CA TRP A 359 -26.02 -14.71 -3.11
C TRP A 359 -26.13 -14.43 -4.60
N SER A 360 -27.09 -13.62 -5.02
CA SER A 360 -27.24 -13.26 -6.44
C SER A 360 -25.97 -12.60 -6.99
N ILE A 361 -25.37 -11.67 -6.24
CA ILE A 361 -24.14 -10.98 -6.64
C ILE A 361 -22.95 -11.95 -6.67
N ALA A 362 -22.79 -12.78 -5.64
CA ALA A 362 -21.69 -13.74 -5.58
C ALA A 362 -21.78 -14.82 -6.67
N CYS A 363 -22.98 -15.32 -6.97
CA CYS A 363 -23.20 -16.23 -8.09
C CYS A 363 -22.90 -15.56 -9.44
N GLY A 364 -23.21 -14.26 -9.58
CA GLY A 364 -22.83 -13.46 -10.74
C GLY A 364 -21.31 -13.40 -10.93
N GLY A 365 -20.57 -13.06 -9.86
CA GLY A 365 -19.10 -13.06 -9.87
C GLY A 365 -18.51 -14.42 -10.25
N LEU A 366 -18.99 -15.51 -9.64
CA LEU A 366 -18.56 -16.86 -9.97
C LEU A 366 -18.84 -17.23 -11.43
N ALA A 367 -20.01 -16.84 -11.94
CA ALA A 367 -20.40 -17.09 -13.31
C ALA A 367 -19.51 -16.35 -14.33
N ILE A 368 -19.02 -15.17 -14.00
CA ILE A 368 -18.04 -14.39 -14.80
C ILE A 368 -16.68 -15.08 -14.77
N THR A 369 -16.18 -15.43 -13.58
CA THR A 369 -14.92 -16.17 -13.38
C THR A 369 -14.89 -17.48 -14.16
N LEU A 370 -15.93 -18.31 -14.05
CA LEU A 370 -16.04 -19.57 -14.77
C LEU A 370 -16.15 -19.35 -16.29
N GLY A 371 -16.82 -18.27 -16.70
CA GLY A 371 -16.88 -17.87 -18.11
C GLY A 371 -15.49 -17.59 -18.67
N LEU A 372 -14.68 -16.83 -17.95
CA LEU A 372 -13.31 -16.48 -18.36
C LEU A 372 -12.41 -17.72 -18.51
N VAL A 373 -12.38 -18.58 -17.49
CA VAL A 373 -11.63 -19.85 -17.52
C VAL A 373 -12.12 -20.71 -18.68
N GLY A 374 -13.43 -20.76 -18.89
CA GLY A 374 -14.05 -21.44 -20.02
C GLY A 374 -13.51 -20.97 -21.37
N HIS A 375 -13.38 -19.64 -21.58
CA HIS A 375 -12.84 -19.11 -22.83
C HIS A 375 -11.37 -19.48 -23.04
N VAL A 376 -10.53 -19.40 -22.02
CA VAL A 376 -9.11 -19.79 -22.12
C VAL A 376 -8.98 -21.27 -22.48
N VAL A 377 -9.70 -22.13 -21.77
CA VAL A 377 -9.73 -23.56 -22.06
C VAL A 377 -10.30 -23.80 -23.46
N GLY A 378 -11.38 -23.11 -23.84
CA GLY A 378 -12.00 -23.19 -25.15
C GLY A 378 -11.02 -22.87 -26.27
N TYR A 379 -10.38 -21.70 -26.24
CA TYR A 379 -9.41 -21.28 -27.25
C TYR A 379 -8.20 -22.23 -27.34
N ALA A 380 -7.71 -22.74 -26.21
CA ALA A 380 -6.59 -23.68 -26.19
C ALA A 380 -6.98 -25.09 -26.71
N THR A 381 -8.20 -25.54 -26.42
CA THR A 381 -8.65 -26.90 -26.76
C THR A 381 -9.16 -27.03 -28.21
N VAL A 382 -9.70 -25.97 -28.81
CA VAL A 382 -10.25 -26.01 -30.17
C VAL A 382 -9.24 -26.55 -31.20
N PRO A 383 -8.00 -26.01 -31.33
CA PRO A 383 -7.04 -26.53 -32.32
C PRO A 383 -6.67 -28.00 -32.07
N TRP A 384 -6.47 -28.36 -30.80
CA TRP A 384 -6.12 -29.73 -30.41
C TRP A 384 -7.24 -30.73 -30.73
N LEU A 385 -8.49 -30.36 -30.43
CA LEU A 385 -9.66 -31.18 -30.75
C LEU A 385 -9.78 -31.37 -32.25
N LEU A 386 -9.65 -30.31 -33.05
CA LEU A 386 -9.75 -30.38 -34.51
C LEU A 386 -8.72 -31.33 -35.15
N LEU A 387 -7.54 -31.48 -34.54
CA LEU A 387 -6.50 -32.43 -34.98
C LEU A 387 -6.79 -33.88 -34.56
N SER A 388 -7.53 -34.08 -33.45
CA SER A 388 -7.64 -35.38 -32.77
C SER A 388 -8.48 -36.43 -33.51
N ARG A 389 -9.27 -36.03 -34.52
CA ARG A 389 -10.28 -36.83 -35.27
C ARG A 389 -11.32 -37.50 -34.34
N SER A 390 -12.55 -37.69 -34.82
CA SER A 390 -13.69 -38.24 -34.05
C SER A 390 -14.24 -37.35 -32.91
N LEU A 391 -14.66 -36.13 -33.24
CA LEU A 391 -15.27 -35.16 -32.31
C LEU A 391 -16.80 -35.23 -32.21
N ILE A 392 -17.44 -35.76 -33.25
CA ILE A 392 -18.89 -35.76 -33.41
C ILE A 392 -19.35 -37.23 -33.39
N PRO A 393 -20.25 -37.64 -32.47
CA PRO A 393 -20.83 -38.98 -32.50
C PRO A 393 -21.63 -39.15 -33.79
N ALA A 394 -21.39 -40.24 -34.51
CA ALA A 394 -21.94 -40.46 -35.84
C ALA A 394 -22.07 -41.96 -36.10
N SER A 395 -23.03 -42.59 -35.43
CA SER A 395 -23.38 -44.00 -35.65
C SER A 395 -24.00 -44.27 -37.03
N SER A 396 -24.53 -43.24 -37.72
CA SER A 396 -24.98 -43.31 -39.10
C SER A 396 -24.76 -41.99 -39.84
N PHE A 397 -24.64 -42.07 -41.17
CA PHE A 397 -24.53 -40.89 -42.04
C PHE A 397 -25.73 -39.94 -41.89
N PHE A 398 -26.94 -40.49 -41.70
CA PHE A 398 -28.16 -39.69 -41.48
C PHE A 398 -28.08 -38.84 -40.19
N LEU A 399 -27.60 -39.42 -39.08
CA LEU A 399 -27.49 -38.69 -37.81
C LEU A 399 -26.39 -37.62 -37.85
N LEU A 400 -25.32 -37.86 -38.61
CA LEU A 400 -24.31 -36.83 -38.88
C LEU A 400 -24.90 -35.68 -39.71
N GLN A 401 -25.62 -35.99 -40.78
CA GLN A 401 -26.29 -34.99 -41.61
C GLN A 401 -27.29 -34.16 -40.79
N ALA A 402 -28.08 -34.80 -39.93
CA ALA A 402 -29.01 -34.11 -39.03
C ALA A 402 -28.27 -33.15 -38.07
N GLN A 403 -27.16 -33.58 -37.45
CA GLN A 403 -26.35 -32.70 -36.59
C GLN A 403 -25.79 -31.50 -37.34
N VAL A 404 -25.28 -31.71 -38.56
CA VAL A 404 -24.74 -30.64 -39.40
C VAL A 404 -25.83 -29.63 -39.76
N VAL A 405 -27.01 -30.09 -40.18
CA VAL A 405 -28.15 -29.22 -40.49
C VAL A 405 -28.59 -28.41 -39.28
N LEU A 406 -28.71 -29.05 -38.10
CA LEU A 406 -29.07 -28.35 -36.86
C LEU A 406 -28.00 -27.36 -36.42
N GLY A 407 -26.71 -27.70 -36.57
CA GLY A 407 -25.60 -26.79 -36.30
C GLY A 407 -25.59 -25.58 -37.22
N MET A 408 -25.79 -25.79 -38.53
CA MET A 408 -25.92 -24.71 -39.52
C MET A 408 -27.12 -23.82 -39.20
N LEU A 409 -28.26 -24.40 -38.82
CA LEU A 409 -29.45 -23.64 -38.44
C LEU A 409 -29.19 -22.79 -37.20
N TYR A 410 -28.59 -23.36 -36.16
CA TYR A 410 -28.20 -22.64 -34.95
C TYR A 410 -27.26 -21.46 -35.27
N VAL A 411 -26.15 -21.71 -35.97
CA VAL A 411 -25.18 -20.66 -36.36
C VAL A 411 -25.84 -19.60 -37.24
N SER A 412 -26.69 -19.98 -38.19
CA SER A 412 -27.40 -19.03 -39.05
C SER A 412 -28.33 -18.12 -38.23
N THR A 413 -29.12 -18.70 -37.32
CA THR A 413 -29.99 -17.91 -36.44
C THR A 413 -29.21 -16.98 -35.50
N LEU A 414 -28.04 -17.42 -35.04
CA LEU A 414 -27.12 -16.60 -34.25
C LEU A 414 -26.60 -15.39 -35.05
N TRP A 415 -26.22 -15.60 -36.32
CA TRP A 415 -25.72 -14.53 -37.20
C TRP A 415 -26.82 -13.52 -37.53
N VAL A 416 -28.01 -14.01 -37.89
CA VAL A 416 -29.17 -13.16 -38.17
C VAL A 416 -29.54 -12.35 -36.92
N TYR A 417 -29.50 -12.95 -35.73
CA TYR A 417 -29.68 -12.23 -34.47
C TYR A 417 -28.65 -11.10 -34.32
N GLY A 418 -27.36 -11.38 -34.50
CA GLY A 418 -26.30 -10.36 -34.38
C GLY A 418 -26.46 -9.21 -35.37
N TRP A 419 -26.81 -9.50 -36.63
CA TRP A 419 -27.10 -8.46 -37.62
C TRP A 419 -28.32 -7.60 -37.24
N LEU A 420 -29.41 -8.23 -36.80
CA LEU A 420 -30.60 -7.51 -36.36
C LEU A 420 -30.33 -6.68 -35.10
N GLN A 421 -29.48 -7.17 -34.19
CA GLN A 421 -29.11 -6.44 -32.98
C GLN A 421 -28.32 -5.18 -33.34
N ASN A 422 -27.32 -5.28 -34.23
CA ASN A 422 -26.57 -4.14 -34.72
C ASN A 422 -27.45 -3.15 -35.49
N ALA A 423 -28.36 -3.65 -36.34
CA ALA A 423 -29.32 -2.82 -37.08
C ALA A 423 -30.31 -2.10 -36.15
N HIS A 424 -30.76 -2.77 -35.08
CA HIS A 424 -31.63 -2.18 -34.07
C HIS A 424 -30.91 -1.11 -33.23
N ALA A 425 -29.66 -1.37 -32.83
CA ALA A 425 -28.85 -0.42 -32.07
C ALA A 425 -28.34 0.76 -32.93
N GLY A 426 -28.44 0.67 -34.26
CA GLY A 426 -27.98 1.72 -35.17
C GLY A 426 -26.46 1.85 -35.22
N ILE A 427 -25.74 0.75 -35.00
CA ILE A 427 -24.27 0.73 -34.96
C ILE A 427 -23.70 -0.10 -36.12
N ARG A 428 -22.56 0.33 -36.67
CA ARG A 428 -21.74 -0.48 -37.58
C ARG A 428 -20.81 -1.36 -36.74
N GLY A 429 -21.39 -2.36 -36.06
CA GLY A 429 -20.64 -3.30 -35.23
C GLY A 429 -19.95 -4.39 -36.07
N SER A 430 -18.81 -4.88 -35.57
CA SER A 430 -18.18 -6.09 -36.11
C SER A 430 -19.08 -7.31 -35.87
N LEU A 431 -18.89 -8.35 -36.70
CA LEU A 431 -19.50 -9.64 -36.42
C LEU A 431 -18.90 -10.17 -35.11
N PHE A 432 -19.75 -10.66 -34.20
CA PHE A 432 -19.36 -11.09 -32.85
C PHE A 432 -18.88 -9.98 -31.91
N SER A 433 -19.46 -8.77 -32.02
CA SER A 433 -19.20 -7.67 -31.08
C SER A 433 -19.39 -8.04 -29.60
N GLN A 434 -20.20 -9.04 -29.28
CA GLN A 434 -20.35 -9.61 -27.94
C GLN A 434 -19.07 -10.29 -27.39
N LEU A 435 -18.07 -10.55 -28.24
CA LEU A 435 -16.76 -11.09 -27.89
C LEU A 435 -15.67 -10.01 -27.76
N GLU A 436 -16.04 -8.73 -27.66
CA GLU A 436 -15.11 -7.57 -27.66
C GLU A 436 -13.93 -7.66 -26.66
N ASN A 437 -14.02 -8.50 -25.62
CA ASN A 437 -12.94 -8.73 -24.64
C ASN A 437 -12.41 -10.17 -24.61
N SER A 438 -12.95 -11.09 -25.41
CA SER A 438 -12.58 -12.51 -25.33
C SER A 438 -11.13 -12.79 -25.73
N TRP A 439 -10.52 -11.89 -26.50
CA TRP A 439 -9.11 -11.96 -26.88
C TRP A 439 -8.15 -11.69 -25.71
N LEU A 440 -8.61 -11.00 -24.65
CA LEU A 440 -7.85 -10.76 -23.41
C LEU A 440 -7.95 -11.92 -22.42
N ALA A 441 -8.75 -12.95 -22.71
CA ALA A 441 -9.12 -13.95 -21.73
C ALA A 441 -7.93 -14.64 -21.05
N ALA A 442 -6.83 -14.88 -21.78
CA ALA A 442 -5.63 -15.50 -21.23
C ALA A 442 -4.89 -14.59 -20.23
N VAL A 443 -4.82 -13.28 -20.52
CA VAL A 443 -4.20 -12.28 -19.65
C VAL A 443 -5.03 -12.11 -18.38
N ASP A 444 -6.35 -11.92 -18.54
CA ASP A 444 -7.28 -11.80 -17.41
C ASP A 444 -7.26 -13.06 -16.53
N ALA A 445 -7.16 -14.25 -17.12
CA ALA A 445 -7.12 -15.50 -16.38
C ALA A 445 -5.84 -15.66 -15.56
N LYS A 446 -4.69 -15.22 -16.10
CA LYS A 446 -3.43 -15.22 -15.35
C LYS A 446 -3.56 -14.36 -14.09
N GLU A 447 -4.03 -13.12 -14.22
CA GLU A 447 -4.22 -12.20 -13.10
C GLU A 447 -5.22 -12.74 -12.07
N LEU A 448 -6.30 -13.38 -12.54
CA LEU A 448 -7.28 -14.00 -11.65
C LEU A 448 -6.72 -15.21 -10.90
N ILE A 449 -5.89 -16.03 -11.54
CA ILE A 449 -5.18 -17.14 -10.89
C ILE A 449 -4.24 -16.59 -9.82
N GLU A 450 -3.47 -15.55 -10.12
CA GLU A 450 -2.60 -14.91 -9.14
C GLU A 450 -3.39 -14.36 -7.93
N LEU A 451 -4.55 -13.75 -8.17
CA LEU A 451 -5.44 -13.30 -7.10
C LEU A 451 -5.99 -14.47 -6.28
N CYS A 452 -6.46 -15.53 -6.93
CA CYS A 452 -6.97 -16.73 -6.28
C CYS A 452 -5.88 -17.42 -5.46
N VAL A 453 -4.65 -17.50 -5.96
CA VAL A 453 -3.49 -18.05 -5.24
C VAL A 453 -3.17 -17.17 -4.03
N ARG A 454 -3.13 -15.85 -4.17
CA ARG A 454 -2.92 -14.94 -3.03
C ARG A 454 -4.02 -15.10 -1.96
N VAL A 455 -5.30 -15.18 -2.37
CA VAL A 455 -6.43 -15.36 -1.44
C VAL A 455 -6.45 -16.76 -0.83
N PHE A 456 -6.11 -17.79 -1.61
CA PHE A 456 -6.02 -19.17 -1.16
C PHE A 456 -4.86 -19.35 -0.19
N LEU A 457 -3.66 -18.81 -0.46
CA LEU A 457 -2.53 -18.86 0.46
C LEU A 457 -2.85 -18.18 1.80
N VAL A 458 -3.56 -17.05 1.77
CA VAL A 458 -4.04 -16.38 2.99
C VAL A 458 -5.09 -17.23 3.72
N ARG A 459 -6.07 -17.82 3.02
CA ARG A 459 -7.11 -18.67 3.64
C ARG A 459 -6.62 -20.06 4.05
N PHE A 460 -5.64 -20.61 3.35
CA PHE A 460 -4.98 -21.88 3.67
C PHE A 460 -4.15 -21.70 4.93
N ALA A 461 -3.47 -20.55 5.06
CA ALA A 461 -2.85 -20.14 6.31
C ALA A 461 -3.86 -19.98 7.47
N GLU A 462 -5.08 -19.52 7.19
CA GLU A 462 -6.16 -19.43 8.18
C GLU A 462 -6.80 -20.80 8.53
N ASN A 463 -7.03 -21.69 7.56
CA ASN A 463 -7.68 -23.00 7.76
C ASN A 463 -6.74 -24.07 8.34
N LEU A 464 -5.42 -23.99 8.11
CA LEU A 464 -4.46 -24.90 8.76
C LEU A 464 -4.46 -24.77 10.29
N LYS A 465 -4.96 -23.65 10.83
CA LYS A 465 -5.13 -23.45 12.28
C LYS A 465 -6.34 -24.18 12.87
N SER A 466 -7.31 -24.65 12.07
CA SER A 466 -8.58 -25.17 12.59
C SER A 466 -8.72 -26.69 12.61
N ASN A 467 -7.80 -27.45 11.99
CA ASN A 467 -8.00 -28.88 11.67
C ASN A 467 -7.05 -29.86 12.38
N HIS A 468 -6.38 -29.49 13.48
CA HIS A 468 -5.63 -30.44 14.31
C HIS A 468 -6.39 -30.81 15.59
N GLU A 469 -7.44 -31.62 15.44
CA GLU A 469 -7.93 -32.61 16.41
C GLU A 469 -8.08 -33.96 15.68
N GLU A 470 -7.62 -35.03 16.34
CA GLU A 470 -7.27 -36.42 15.95
C GLU A 470 -8.36 -37.35 15.32
N PRO A 471 -8.12 -38.64 14.92
CA PRO A 471 -7.06 -39.60 15.32
C PRO A 471 -6.40 -40.49 14.22
N SER A 472 -5.43 -41.29 14.71
CA SER A 472 -4.35 -42.11 14.13
C SER A 472 -4.67 -43.38 13.29
N GLY A 473 -3.72 -43.80 12.43
CA GLY A 473 -3.62 -45.15 11.83
C GLY A 473 -2.67 -45.24 10.60
N PRO A 474 -2.02 -46.39 10.29
CA PRO A 474 -0.57 -46.42 9.96
C PRO A 474 -0.14 -46.70 8.48
N ARG A 475 1.14 -46.31 8.20
CA ARG A 475 2.16 -46.64 7.14
C ARG A 475 1.94 -47.94 6.30
N PRO A 476 2.59 -48.23 5.11
CA PRO A 476 3.96 -47.85 4.65
C PRO A 476 4.19 -47.69 3.09
N VAL A 477 5.26 -47.03 2.58
CA VAL A 477 6.51 -47.53 1.87
C VAL A 477 6.20 -48.33 0.56
N SER A 478 6.76 -48.17 -0.65
CA SER A 478 7.88 -47.42 -1.27
C SER A 478 7.92 -47.71 -2.82
N PRO A 479 9.03 -47.60 -3.60
CA PRO A 479 9.05 -46.79 -4.82
C PRO A 479 9.45 -47.58 -6.10
N SER A 480 9.41 -46.91 -7.25
CA SER A 480 10.37 -47.17 -8.34
C SER A 480 10.47 -45.96 -9.27
N HIS A 481 11.61 -45.27 -9.14
CA HIS A 481 12.42 -44.67 -10.20
C HIS A 481 12.16 -45.27 -11.60
N GLU A 482 12.28 -44.54 -12.71
CA GLU A 482 13.43 -43.73 -13.09
C GLU A 482 13.06 -42.99 -14.41
N GLU A 483 13.29 -41.69 -14.46
CA GLU A 483 14.29 -41.05 -15.32
C GLU A 483 13.90 -40.85 -16.80
N SER A 484 13.78 -39.58 -17.18
CA SER A 484 14.79 -38.93 -18.04
C SER A 484 14.18 -37.68 -18.66
N ARG A 485 14.29 -36.57 -17.92
CA ARG A 485 14.09 -35.20 -18.45
C ARG A 485 14.76 -34.12 -17.59
N ALA A 486 15.85 -34.51 -16.90
CA ALA A 486 16.91 -33.60 -16.46
C ALA A 486 17.60 -33.11 -17.75
N GLU A 487 17.72 -31.81 -18.02
CA GLU A 487 18.94 -31.07 -17.67
C GLU A 487 18.76 -29.53 -17.72
N LEU A 488 17.52 -29.01 -17.75
CA LEU A 488 17.26 -27.55 -17.69
C LEU A 488 16.55 -27.10 -16.39
N PHE A 489 16.48 -27.99 -15.39
CA PHE A 489 15.92 -27.79 -14.05
C PHE A 489 16.98 -27.91 -12.94
N SER A 490 18.24 -27.59 -13.22
CA SER A 490 19.37 -27.87 -12.31
C SER A 490 19.56 -26.86 -11.17
N ASP A 491 18.96 -25.68 -11.19
CA ASP A 491 19.23 -24.63 -10.18
C ASP A 491 18.13 -24.43 -9.13
N CYS A 492 17.17 -25.36 -9.02
CA CYS A 492 16.10 -25.30 -8.01
C CYS A 492 16.02 -26.53 -7.09
N LEU A 493 17.04 -27.41 -7.10
CA LEU A 493 17.09 -28.61 -6.25
C LEU A 493 18.23 -28.60 -5.20
N GLY A 494 18.84 -27.45 -4.92
CA GLY A 494 19.81 -27.30 -3.82
C GLY A 494 19.21 -27.01 -2.43
N GLY A 495 17.92 -26.69 -2.36
CA GLY A 495 17.30 -26.11 -1.14
C GLY A 495 17.15 -27.07 0.05
N ASP A 496 16.83 -28.34 -0.18
CA ASP A 496 16.61 -29.30 0.93
C ASP A 496 17.93 -29.79 1.55
N SER A 497 19.01 -29.86 0.78
CA SER A 497 20.33 -30.21 1.31
C SER A 497 20.92 -29.12 2.21
N ASP A 498 20.62 -27.85 1.92
CA ASP A 498 21.13 -26.71 2.69
C ASP A 498 20.41 -26.53 4.04
N ILE A 499 19.12 -26.89 4.13
CA ILE A 499 18.36 -26.86 5.40
C ILE A 499 18.83 -27.96 6.34
N SER A 500 18.95 -29.21 5.87
CA SER A 500 19.44 -30.33 6.69
C SER A 500 20.85 -30.07 7.20
N ARG A 501 21.73 -29.53 6.33
CA ARG A 501 23.08 -29.15 6.71
C ARG A 501 23.10 -28.07 7.80
N THR A 502 22.25 -27.05 7.70
CA THR A 502 22.18 -26.00 8.71
C THR A 502 21.58 -26.51 10.02
N ASP A 503 20.59 -27.41 9.96
CA ASP A 503 19.97 -28.04 11.12
C ASP A 503 20.95 -28.93 11.91
N GLU A 504 21.73 -29.76 11.19
CA GLU A 504 22.80 -30.59 11.76
C GLU A 504 23.93 -29.73 12.31
N HIS A 505 24.28 -28.65 11.61
CA HIS A 505 25.28 -27.70 12.07
C HIS A 505 24.86 -27.05 13.39
N LEU A 506 23.64 -26.52 13.48
CA LEU A 506 23.11 -25.91 14.71
C LEU A 506 23.05 -26.91 15.88
N ALA A 507 22.77 -28.19 15.60
CA ALA A 507 22.76 -29.23 16.61
C ALA A 507 24.17 -29.67 17.08
N SER A 508 25.19 -29.49 16.24
CA SER A 508 26.59 -29.88 16.52
C SER A 508 27.47 -28.73 17.02
N LEU A 509 26.92 -27.51 17.14
CA LEU A 509 27.66 -26.36 17.65
C LEU A 509 28.14 -26.59 19.09
N PRO A 510 29.42 -26.30 19.39
CA PRO A 510 29.93 -26.41 20.76
C PRO A 510 29.20 -25.47 21.71
N THR A 511 28.87 -25.95 22.92
CA THR A 511 28.20 -25.18 23.98
C THR A 511 28.88 -23.84 24.29
N GLY A 512 30.22 -23.79 24.21
CA GLY A 512 30.99 -22.55 24.39
C GLY A 512 30.72 -21.48 23.33
N VAL A 513 30.51 -21.89 22.07
CA VAL A 513 30.14 -20.98 20.96
C VAL A 513 28.72 -20.46 21.16
N ILE A 514 27.79 -21.34 21.53
CA ILE A 514 26.40 -20.97 21.82
C ILE A 514 26.36 -19.95 22.98
N LEU A 515 26.94 -20.28 24.13
CA LEU A 515 26.95 -19.41 25.31
C LEU A 515 27.55 -18.03 25.00
N LYS A 516 28.66 -17.99 24.24
CA LYS A 516 29.28 -16.72 23.88
C LYS A 516 28.42 -15.92 22.89
N SER A 517 27.75 -16.57 21.94
CA SER A 517 26.82 -15.93 21.00
C SER A 517 25.64 -15.28 21.73
N LEU A 518 25.05 -16.01 22.68
CA LEU A 518 23.95 -15.49 23.51
C LEU A 518 24.39 -14.32 24.40
N ASN A 519 25.60 -14.37 24.96
CA ASN A 519 26.14 -13.30 25.78
C ASN A 519 26.45 -12.04 24.94
N VAL A 520 27.03 -12.21 23.75
CA VAL A 520 27.20 -11.11 22.78
C VAL A 520 25.85 -10.49 22.44
N PHE A 521 24.84 -11.30 22.14
CA PHE A 521 23.50 -10.80 21.83
C PHE A 521 22.91 -9.97 22.99
N THR A 522 22.95 -10.51 24.21
CA THR A 522 22.34 -9.87 25.40
C THR A 522 22.97 -8.52 25.71
N ASN A 523 24.29 -8.36 25.50
CA ASN A 523 24.99 -7.11 25.77
C ASN A 523 24.88 -6.12 24.60
N LYS A 524 24.98 -6.60 23.36
CA LYS A 524 25.08 -5.75 22.16
C LYS A 524 23.72 -5.31 21.60
N PHE A 525 22.62 -5.91 22.04
CA PHE A 525 21.25 -5.53 21.66
C PHE A 525 20.36 -5.24 22.89
N PRO A 526 20.63 -4.19 23.68
CA PRO A 526 19.86 -3.86 24.89
C PRO A 526 18.35 -3.70 24.67
N GLU A 527 17.92 -3.29 23.47
CA GLU A 527 16.52 -3.18 23.06
C GLU A 527 15.79 -4.55 23.05
N LEU A 528 16.54 -5.63 22.81
CA LEU A 528 16.05 -7.02 22.77
C LEU A 528 16.54 -7.80 23.99
N GLY A 529 16.36 -7.25 25.20
CA GLY A 529 16.60 -7.92 26.48
C GLY A 529 15.61 -9.05 26.81
N ILE A 530 15.42 -9.99 25.87
CA ILE A 530 14.39 -11.04 25.86
C ILE A 530 14.91 -12.41 26.30
N LEU A 531 16.23 -12.63 26.27
CA LEU A 531 16.83 -13.95 26.49
C LEU A 531 17.12 -14.18 27.98
N HIS A 532 16.46 -15.19 28.56
CA HIS A 532 16.84 -15.72 29.86
C HIS A 532 17.90 -16.81 29.68
N LEU A 533 19.18 -16.42 29.83
CA LEU A 533 20.34 -17.23 29.46
C LEU A 533 20.34 -18.63 30.11
N PRO A 534 20.08 -18.81 31.42
CA PRO A 534 20.09 -20.15 32.04
C PRO A 534 19.04 -21.11 31.46
N THR A 535 17.81 -20.62 31.25
CA THR A 535 16.71 -21.44 30.70
C THR A 535 17.00 -21.85 29.26
N LEU A 536 17.56 -20.94 28.46
CA LEU A 536 17.89 -21.23 27.07
C LEU A 536 19.05 -22.22 26.96
N MET A 537 20.08 -22.11 27.82
CA MET A 537 21.17 -23.10 27.90
C MET A 537 20.67 -24.49 28.29
N GLN A 538 19.77 -24.56 29.27
CA GLN A 538 19.15 -25.83 29.67
C GLN A 538 18.35 -26.47 28.52
N ALA A 539 17.67 -25.67 27.68
CA ALA A 539 16.97 -26.16 26.51
C ALA A 539 17.92 -26.75 25.44
N PHE A 540 19.14 -26.23 25.32
CA PHE A 540 20.16 -26.83 24.44
C PHE A 540 20.71 -28.15 25.00
N GLU A 541 20.87 -28.26 26.32
CA GLU A 541 21.39 -29.48 26.97
C GLU A 541 20.38 -30.65 26.96
N LEU A 542 19.07 -30.36 27.05
CA LEU A 542 18.01 -31.37 27.12
C LEU A 542 17.53 -31.89 25.74
N GLY A 543 18.15 -31.44 24.65
CA GLY A 543 17.74 -31.73 23.28
C GLY A 543 17.09 -30.52 22.64
N CYS A 544 17.83 -29.89 21.71
CA CYS A 544 17.43 -28.64 21.08
C CYS A 544 16.16 -28.80 20.22
N SER A 545 15.05 -28.20 20.68
CA SER A 545 13.80 -28.15 19.91
C SER A 545 14.00 -27.35 18.61
N LYS A 546 13.14 -27.58 17.61
CA LYS A 546 13.26 -26.89 16.32
C LYS A 546 13.05 -25.37 16.49
N GLU A 547 12.18 -24.93 17.40
CA GLU A 547 11.99 -23.51 17.77
C GLU A 547 13.25 -22.92 18.41
N THR A 548 13.93 -23.69 19.27
CA THR A 548 15.18 -23.28 19.92
C THR A 548 16.30 -23.14 18.88
N LYS A 549 16.40 -24.05 17.90
CA LYS A 549 17.34 -23.95 16.77
C LYS A 549 17.08 -22.72 15.91
N VAL A 550 15.82 -22.39 15.64
CA VAL A 550 15.45 -21.19 14.87
C VAL A 550 15.84 -19.92 15.60
N LEU A 551 15.57 -19.85 16.90
CA LEU A 551 16.02 -18.73 17.73
C LEU A 551 17.55 -18.61 17.71
N LEU A 552 18.29 -19.71 17.84
CA LEU A 552 19.75 -19.72 17.74
C LEU A 552 20.24 -19.24 16.37
N SER A 553 19.61 -19.70 15.29
CA SER A 553 19.92 -19.28 13.92
C SER A 553 19.75 -17.77 13.74
N ALA A 554 18.64 -17.20 14.25
CA ALA A 554 18.40 -15.76 14.20
C ALA A 554 19.42 -14.97 15.05
N ILE A 555 19.81 -15.48 16.22
CA ILE A 555 20.87 -14.86 17.06
C ILE A 555 22.21 -14.88 16.34
N LEU A 556 22.61 -16.02 15.77
CA LEU A 556 23.86 -16.15 15.02
C LEU A 556 23.88 -15.25 13.79
N LEU A 557 22.75 -15.09 13.11
CA LEU A 557 22.61 -14.19 11.96
C LEU A 557 23.06 -12.75 12.29
N VAL A 558 22.67 -12.22 13.45
CA VAL A 558 22.98 -10.84 13.84
C VAL A 558 24.28 -10.68 14.66
N THR A 559 24.79 -11.76 15.25
CA THR A 559 26.02 -11.73 16.08
C THR A 559 27.28 -12.24 15.37
N LYS A 560 27.15 -12.93 14.22
CA LYS A 560 28.26 -13.59 13.52
C LYS A 560 29.46 -12.67 13.29
N SER A 561 29.24 -11.46 12.76
CA SER A 561 30.32 -10.53 12.43
C SER A 561 31.19 -10.20 13.65
N GLN A 562 30.53 -9.93 14.79
CA GLN A 562 31.18 -9.64 16.06
C GLN A 562 31.88 -10.88 16.65
N LEU A 563 31.28 -12.06 16.51
CA LEU A 563 31.89 -13.32 16.96
C LEU A 563 33.15 -13.66 16.16
N SER A 564 33.12 -13.46 14.84
CA SER A 564 34.27 -13.68 13.96
C SER A 564 35.43 -12.72 14.28
N PHE A 565 35.13 -11.50 14.73
CA PHE A 565 36.14 -10.56 15.19
C PHE A 565 36.75 -10.96 16.55
N LEU A 566 35.92 -11.37 17.51
CA LEU A 566 36.36 -11.74 18.86
C LEU A 566 37.17 -13.04 18.90
N ASN A 567 36.86 -14.00 18.02
CA ASN A 567 37.61 -15.24 17.91
C ASN A 567 37.65 -15.75 16.45
N PRO A 568 38.74 -15.48 15.72
CA PRO A 568 38.89 -15.91 14.33
C PRO A 568 38.78 -17.42 14.13
N SER A 569 39.11 -18.23 15.15
CA SER A 569 38.98 -19.70 15.08
C SER A 569 37.53 -20.19 15.06
N TRP A 570 36.56 -19.37 15.48
CA TRP A 570 35.13 -19.67 15.37
C TRP A 570 34.53 -19.18 14.06
N ALA A 571 35.17 -18.23 13.38
CA ALA A 571 34.72 -17.78 12.07
C ALA A 571 34.72 -18.92 11.04
N SER A 572 35.62 -19.90 11.18
CA SER A 572 35.70 -21.09 10.34
C SER A 572 34.68 -22.18 10.70
N SER A 573 34.14 -22.17 11.94
CA SER A 573 33.14 -23.15 12.37
C SER A 573 31.72 -22.73 12.06
N LEU A 574 31.44 -21.43 11.94
CA LEU A 574 30.10 -20.89 11.65
C LEU A 574 29.78 -20.88 10.15
N LEU A 575 28.53 -21.18 9.79
CA LEU A 575 28.00 -21.09 8.41
C LEU A 575 27.85 -19.65 7.94
N SER A 576 27.56 -19.45 6.65
CA SER A 576 27.34 -18.11 6.09
C SER A 576 26.10 -17.46 6.71
N GLY A 577 26.07 -16.12 6.77
CA GLY A 577 24.88 -15.42 7.27
C GLY A 577 23.64 -15.73 6.43
N LYS A 578 23.80 -15.98 5.13
CA LYS A 578 22.72 -16.38 4.23
C LYS A 578 22.12 -17.74 4.59
N ASP A 579 22.95 -18.68 5.09
CA ASP A 579 22.49 -20.01 5.50
C ASP A 579 21.59 -19.91 6.73
N TYR A 580 22.01 -19.14 7.74
CA TYR A 580 21.21 -18.88 8.93
C TYR A 580 19.94 -18.08 8.64
N GLU A 581 20.01 -17.09 7.73
CA GLU A 581 18.86 -16.33 7.25
C GLU A 581 17.84 -17.23 6.56
N PHE A 582 18.31 -18.09 5.63
CA PHE A 582 17.47 -19.02 4.89
C PHE A 582 16.79 -20.02 5.82
N TYR A 583 17.56 -20.66 6.71
CA TYR A 583 17.03 -21.59 7.70
C TYR A 583 15.99 -20.93 8.62
N ALA A 584 16.30 -19.75 9.17
CA ALA A 584 15.38 -19.04 10.05
C ALA A 584 14.08 -18.64 9.33
N ARG A 585 14.16 -18.09 8.10
CA ARG A 585 12.96 -17.73 7.33
C ARG A 585 12.09 -18.94 7.01
N GLN A 586 12.70 -20.03 6.55
CA GLN A 586 11.99 -21.24 6.19
C GLN A 586 11.27 -21.83 7.40
N ALA A 587 11.99 -22.03 8.51
CA ALA A 587 11.41 -22.63 9.70
C ALA A 587 10.39 -21.70 10.40
N LEU A 588 10.60 -20.37 10.39
CA LEU A 588 9.58 -19.42 10.87
C LEU A 588 8.29 -19.49 10.04
N SER A 589 8.39 -19.67 8.71
CA SER A 589 7.21 -19.81 7.86
C SER A 589 6.33 -21.01 8.25
N GLU A 590 6.96 -22.08 8.78
CA GLU A 590 6.25 -23.24 9.33
C GLU A 590 5.63 -22.93 10.70
N PHE A 591 6.32 -22.18 11.56
CA PHE A 591 5.91 -21.92 12.95
C PHE A 591 4.84 -20.84 13.14
N ILE A 592 4.74 -19.84 12.24
CA ILE A 592 3.84 -18.68 12.40
C ILE A 592 2.36 -19.07 12.56
N LEU A 593 1.97 -20.24 12.05
CA LEU A 593 0.60 -20.74 12.13
C LEU A 593 0.39 -21.84 13.18
N GLN A 594 1.44 -22.28 13.85
CA GLN A 594 1.40 -23.30 14.90
C GLN A 594 0.94 -22.71 16.24
N PRO A 595 0.68 -23.54 17.27
CA PRO A 595 0.43 -23.05 18.62
C PRO A 595 1.48 -22.03 19.05
N PRO A 596 1.06 -20.92 19.68
CA PRO A 596 1.93 -19.78 19.89
C PRO A 596 3.07 -20.13 20.85
N ASN A 597 4.31 -19.91 20.41
CA ASN A 597 5.52 -20.22 21.15
C ASN A 597 6.37 -18.95 21.34
N ILE A 598 6.90 -18.76 22.55
CA ILE A 598 7.66 -17.55 22.89
C ILE A 598 9.00 -17.44 22.15
N GLN A 599 9.69 -18.56 21.90
CA GLN A 599 10.97 -18.56 21.17
C GLN A 599 10.77 -18.17 19.70
N VAL A 600 9.62 -18.51 19.11
CA VAL A 600 9.23 -18.08 17.77
C VAL A 600 9.02 -16.56 17.73
N VAL A 601 8.35 -15.99 18.74
CA VAL A 601 8.22 -14.53 18.89
C VAL A 601 9.60 -13.87 18.99
N GLN A 602 10.48 -14.39 19.84
CA GLN A 602 11.83 -13.88 20.02
C GLN A 602 12.64 -13.93 18.71
N ALA A 603 12.55 -15.03 17.96
CA ALA A 603 13.19 -15.16 16.66
C ALA A 603 12.63 -14.16 15.63
N LEU A 604 11.31 -13.94 15.60
CA LEU A 604 10.66 -12.95 14.74
C LEU A 604 11.09 -11.51 15.06
N LEU A 605 11.30 -11.18 16.34
CA LEU A 605 11.82 -9.87 16.75
C LEU A 605 13.28 -9.66 16.30
N ILE A 606 14.11 -10.71 16.35
CA ILE A 606 15.48 -10.64 15.83
C ILE A 606 15.49 -10.53 14.30
N MET A 607 14.62 -11.28 13.61
CA MET A 607 14.44 -11.13 12.16
C MET A 607 13.93 -9.74 11.78
N THR A 608 13.08 -9.13 12.61
CA THR A 608 12.64 -7.73 12.43
C THR A 608 13.83 -6.79 12.41
N LEU A 609 14.73 -6.90 13.39
CA LEU A 609 15.95 -6.10 13.48
C LEU A 609 16.86 -6.33 12.27
N TYR A 610 17.04 -7.59 11.87
CA TYR A 610 17.87 -7.98 10.75
C TYR A 610 17.36 -7.38 9.42
N GLU A 611 16.07 -7.54 9.12
CA GLU A 611 15.48 -7.04 7.88
C GLU A 611 15.49 -5.50 7.83
N TRP A 612 15.35 -4.85 8.99
CA TRP A 612 15.48 -3.40 9.09
C TRP A 612 16.91 -2.95 8.75
N GLY A 613 17.93 -3.55 9.38
CA GLY A 613 19.33 -3.26 9.04
C GLY A 613 19.72 -3.65 7.61
N GLY A 614 19.00 -4.61 7.01
CA GLY A 614 19.13 -5.05 5.62
C GLY A 614 18.38 -4.18 4.59
N ARG A 615 17.80 -3.04 4.98
CA ARG A 615 16.98 -2.13 4.14
C ARG A 615 15.67 -2.73 3.61
N ASN A 616 15.22 -3.87 4.15
CA ASN A 616 13.95 -4.50 3.82
C ASN A 616 12.85 -4.11 4.82
N PHE A 617 12.59 -2.80 4.94
CA PHE A 617 11.71 -2.27 5.97
C PHE A 617 10.29 -2.87 5.95
N HIS A 618 9.73 -3.16 4.78
CA HIS A 618 8.42 -3.82 4.67
C HIS A 618 8.40 -5.20 5.34
N LYS A 619 9.47 -5.99 5.21
CA LYS A 619 9.59 -7.31 5.87
C LYS A 619 9.73 -7.14 7.37
N ALA A 620 10.55 -6.18 7.80
CA ALA A 620 10.71 -5.86 9.21
C ALA A 620 9.37 -5.54 9.89
N TRP A 621 8.58 -4.65 9.29
CA TRP A 621 7.26 -4.28 9.82
C TRP A 621 6.29 -5.47 9.87
N VAL A 622 6.30 -6.34 8.84
CA VAL A 622 5.48 -7.55 8.82
C VAL A 622 5.91 -8.55 9.90
N TYR A 623 7.20 -8.84 10.04
CA TYR A 623 7.70 -9.75 11.09
C TYR A 623 7.39 -9.23 12.50
N CYS A 624 7.55 -7.92 12.72
CA CYS A 624 7.20 -7.28 13.98
C CYS A 624 5.71 -7.45 14.29
N GLY A 625 4.84 -7.20 13.30
CA GLY A 625 3.40 -7.36 13.46
C GLY A 625 2.98 -8.80 13.75
N ILE A 626 3.62 -9.78 13.11
CA ILE A 626 3.38 -11.21 13.39
C ILE A 626 3.83 -11.55 14.83
N ALA A 627 5.02 -11.09 15.25
CA ALA A 627 5.52 -11.29 16.60
C ALA A 627 4.54 -10.74 17.65
N ILE A 628 4.08 -9.50 17.48
CA ILE A 628 3.10 -8.84 18.36
C ILE A 628 1.80 -9.66 18.45
N ARG A 629 1.28 -10.16 17.33
CA ARG A 629 0.03 -10.94 17.33
C ARG A 629 0.16 -12.27 18.03
N ILE A 630 1.27 -12.99 17.83
CA ILE A 630 1.55 -14.23 18.55
C ILE A 630 1.71 -13.93 20.06
N MET A 631 2.41 -12.86 20.41
CA MET A 631 2.63 -12.44 21.79
C MET A 631 1.32 -12.04 22.50
N GLN A 632 0.45 -11.27 21.85
CA GLN A 632 -0.89 -10.94 22.34
C GLN A 632 -1.71 -12.21 22.62
N SER A 633 -1.60 -13.22 21.74
CA SER A 633 -2.26 -14.51 21.93
C SER A 633 -1.74 -15.25 23.18
N ILE A 634 -0.41 -15.38 23.34
CA ILE A 634 0.21 -16.01 24.52
C ILE A 634 -0.25 -15.30 25.80
N HIS A 635 -0.19 -13.96 25.81
CA HIS A 635 -0.55 -13.18 26.98
C HIS A 635 -2.04 -13.31 27.34
N SER A 636 -2.92 -13.24 26.33
CA SER A 636 -4.37 -13.35 26.52
C SER A 636 -4.79 -14.68 27.16
N ARG A 637 -4.11 -15.78 26.84
CA ARG A 637 -4.35 -17.10 27.43
C ARG A 637 -4.07 -17.13 28.93
N ARG A 638 -3.08 -16.36 29.38
CA ARG A 638 -2.70 -16.30 30.80
C ARG A 638 -3.63 -15.40 31.62
N ILE A 639 -4.05 -14.26 31.06
CA ILE A 639 -4.85 -13.25 31.78
C ILE A 639 -6.37 -13.50 31.67
N ALA A 640 -6.81 -14.46 30.86
CA ALA A 640 -8.22 -14.77 30.67
C ALA A 640 -8.90 -15.12 32.01
N PRO A 641 -10.03 -14.50 32.36
CA PRO A 641 -10.72 -14.71 33.65
C PRO A 641 -11.29 -16.13 33.80
N TYR A 642 -11.48 -16.83 32.68
CA TYR A 642 -11.85 -18.24 32.64
C TYR A 642 -10.73 -18.97 31.89
N PRO A 643 -9.97 -19.87 32.54
CA PRO A 643 -8.87 -20.58 31.90
C PRO A 643 -9.42 -21.40 30.73
N LEU A 644 -8.95 -21.10 29.52
CA LEU A 644 -9.47 -21.72 28.30
C LEU A 644 -8.89 -23.10 28.01
N ASP A 645 -7.89 -23.57 28.76
CA ASP A 645 -7.43 -24.95 28.77
C ASP A 645 -6.65 -25.22 30.07
N THR A 646 -7.13 -26.17 30.88
CA THR A 646 -6.35 -26.76 31.97
C THR A 646 -5.57 -27.95 31.42
N ASP A 647 -4.32 -27.74 31.04
CA ASP A 647 -3.29 -28.77 31.23
C ASP A 647 -2.98 -28.85 32.73
N THR A 648 -3.96 -29.38 33.47
CA THR A 648 -3.71 -29.97 34.78
C THR A 648 -2.93 -31.26 34.56
N ASN A 649 -1.60 -31.16 34.40
CA ASN A 649 -0.65 -32.18 34.85
C ASN A 649 0.79 -31.64 34.88
N ALA A 650 1.38 -31.75 36.07
CA ALA A 650 2.78 -31.53 36.44
C ALA A 650 3.28 -30.07 36.64
N GLY A 651 3.21 -29.59 37.90
CA GLY A 651 4.27 -28.72 38.43
C GLY A 651 3.95 -27.23 38.64
N ALA A 652 2.72 -26.87 39.03
CA ALA A 652 2.32 -25.48 39.35
C ALA A 652 3.11 -24.78 40.49
N ALA A 653 4.17 -25.40 41.01
CA ALA A 653 5.09 -24.82 41.99
C ALA A 653 6.51 -24.56 41.44
N LYS A 654 6.79 -24.74 40.13
CA LYS A 654 8.18 -24.75 39.62
C LYS A 654 8.59 -23.67 38.60
N ASP A 655 7.69 -23.03 37.86
CA ASP A 655 8.07 -22.10 36.78
C ASP A 655 7.83 -20.61 37.11
N MET A 656 8.59 -20.08 38.08
CA MET A 656 8.58 -18.64 38.41
C MET A 656 9.20 -17.76 37.30
N ILE A 657 9.94 -18.36 36.36
CA ILE A 657 10.74 -17.65 35.35
C ILE A 657 9.94 -17.44 34.05
N ALA A 658 9.10 -18.39 33.64
CA ALA A 658 8.35 -18.33 32.39
C ALA A 658 7.47 -17.06 32.27
N PRO A 659 6.78 -16.58 33.32
CA PRO A 659 6.08 -15.30 33.27
C PRO A 659 6.99 -14.09 33.07
N GLY A 660 8.22 -14.16 33.58
CA GLY A 660 9.23 -13.12 33.39
C GLY A 660 9.76 -13.04 31.95
N ILE A 661 9.97 -14.18 31.29
CA ILE A 661 10.35 -14.25 29.87
C ILE A 661 9.23 -13.68 29.00
N GLU A 662 7.98 -14.00 29.30
CA GLU A 662 6.82 -13.43 28.62
C GLU A 662 6.78 -11.90 28.77
N ASN A 663 6.93 -11.40 30.00
CA ASN A 663 6.92 -9.97 30.29
C ASN A 663 8.01 -9.22 29.50
N ARG A 664 9.26 -9.68 29.56
CA ARG A 664 10.36 -9.08 28.79
C ARG A 664 10.13 -9.16 27.28
N THR A 665 9.59 -10.26 26.77
CA THR A 665 9.31 -10.43 25.33
C THR A 665 8.16 -9.52 24.86
N MET A 666 7.13 -9.31 25.69
CA MET A 666 6.04 -8.35 25.39
C MET A 666 6.57 -6.90 25.35
N TRP A 667 7.44 -6.52 26.29
CA TRP A 667 8.06 -5.19 26.27
C TRP A 667 9.06 -5.01 25.12
N ALA A 668 9.72 -6.07 24.67
CA ALA A 668 10.52 -6.04 23.45
C ALA A 668 9.66 -5.86 22.19
N CYS A 669 8.48 -6.52 22.13
CA CYS A 669 7.50 -6.26 21.07
C CYS A 669 7.11 -4.78 21.05
N PHE A 670 6.87 -4.18 22.23
CA PHE A 670 6.58 -2.75 22.35
C PHE A 670 7.74 -1.88 21.83
N ILE A 671 8.98 -2.10 22.30
CA ILE A 671 10.14 -1.31 21.85
C ILE A 671 10.34 -1.44 20.34
N MET A 672 10.32 -2.67 19.80
CA MET A 672 10.50 -2.89 18.36
C MET A 672 9.38 -2.24 17.54
N ASP A 673 8.13 -2.26 18.01
CA ASP A 673 7.03 -1.56 17.36
C ASP A 673 7.24 -0.04 17.38
N ARG A 674 7.74 0.54 18.50
CA ARG A 674 8.12 1.97 18.56
C ARG A 674 9.24 2.29 17.57
N MET A 675 10.27 1.45 17.48
CA MET A 675 11.41 1.69 16.60
C MET A 675 11.03 1.58 15.12
N ILE A 676 10.31 0.53 14.74
CA ILE A 676 9.92 0.30 13.34
C ILE A 676 8.85 1.29 12.90
N SER A 677 7.86 1.64 13.73
CA SER A 677 6.86 2.67 13.36
C SER A 677 7.46 4.08 13.29
N SER A 678 8.49 4.37 14.10
CA SER A 678 9.19 5.66 14.07
C SER A 678 9.84 5.94 12.72
N GLY A 679 9.67 7.15 12.21
CA GLY A 679 10.22 7.52 10.93
C GLY A 679 9.38 7.09 9.72
N THR A 680 8.12 6.69 9.95
CA THR A 680 7.19 6.25 8.90
C THR A 680 5.76 6.70 9.16
N TYR A 681 4.91 6.57 8.14
CA TYR A 681 3.45 6.74 8.28
C TYR A 681 2.73 5.45 8.72
N ASN A 682 3.48 4.38 9.06
CA ASN A 682 2.87 3.14 9.52
C ASN A 682 2.39 3.30 10.96
N PRO A 683 1.12 2.98 11.27
CA PRO A 683 0.62 3.09 12.63
C PRO A 683 1.25 2.03 13.54
N PRO A 684 1.54 2.37 14.82
CA PRO A 684 1.96 1.40 15.82
C PRO A 684 0.86 0.36 16.09
N MET A 685 1.23 -0.91 16.28
CA MET A 685 0.29 -2.00 16.58
C MET A 685 0.04 -2.20 18.09
N LEU A 686 0.96 -1.75 18.92
CA LEU A 686 0.98 -1.94 20.37
C LEU A 686 1.37 -0.64 21.09
N PRO A 687 0.60 0.47 20.96
CA PRO A 687 0.87 1.70 21.71
C PRO A 687 0.71 1.50 23.22
N LEU A 688 1.24 2.41 24.04
CA LEU A 688 1.26 2.24 25.50
C LEU A 688 -0.15 2.07 26.09
N SER A 689 -1.13 2.79 25.57
CA SER A 689 -2.54 2.64 25.96
C SER A 689 -3.13 1.25 25.71
N GLU A 690 -2.61 0.50 24.72
CA GLU A 690 -3.00 -0.90 24.51
C GLU A 690 -2.29 -1.83 25.50
N MET A 691 -1.05 -1.53 25.88
CA MET A 691 -0.33 -2.28 26.94
C MET A 691 -1.07 -2.17 28.28
N GLU A 692 -1.60 -0.99 28.59
CA GLU A 692 -2.43 -0.73 29.77
C GLU A 692 -3.74 -1.55 29.75
N LYS A 693 -4.44 -1.56 28.61
CA LYS A 693 -5.67 -2.36 28.41
C LYS A 693 -5.41 -3.85 28.55
N LEU A 694 -4.27 -4.33 28.04
CA LEU A 694 -3.83 -5.72 28.16
C LEU A 694 -3.37 -6.08 29.58
N LYS A 695 -3.30 -5.10 30.50
CA LYS A 695 -2.86 -5.28 31.90
C LYS A 695 -1.46 -5.89 31.99
N VAL A 696 -0.56 -5.48 31.09
CA VAL A 696 0.83 -5.95 31.09
C VAL A 696 1.54 -5.36 32.31
N SER A 697 2.11 -6.22 33.15
CA SER A 697 2.92 -5.79 34.31
C SER A 697 4.15 -5.01 33.87
N ARG A 698 4.73 -4.24 34.79
CA ARG A 698 5.98 -3.50 34.57
C ARG A 698 7.11 -4.37 34.01
N PRO A 699 8.07 -3.79 33.25
CA PRO A 699 9.27 -4.51 32.86
C PRO A 699 10.06 -4.97 34.10
N LEU A 700 10.44 -6.24 34.13
CA LEU A 700 11.29 -6.77 35.22
C LEU A 700 12.69 -6.15 35.19
N SER A 701 13.31 -5.88 36.34
CA SER A 701 14.73 -5.49 36.40
C SER A 701 15.64 -6.63 35.95
N THR A 702 16.91 -6.35 35.68
CA THR A 702 17.90 -7.38 35.29
C THR A 702 18.04 -8.44 36.37
N VAL A 703 18.02 -8.05 37.65
CA VAL A 703 18.09 -8.98 38.79
C VAL A 703 16.82 -9.81 38.90
N GLU A 704 15.65 -9.18 38.79
CA GLU A 704 14.35 -9.86 38.83
C GLU A 704 14.17 -10.84 37.68
N PHE A 705 14.70 -10.50 36.50
CA PHE A 705 14.65 -11.35 35.34
C PHE A 705 15.59 -12.56 35.47
N ALA A 706 16.78 -12.36 36.04
CA ALA A 706 17.78 -13.43 36.19
C ALA A 706 17.45 -14.46 37.29
N PHE A 707 16.85 -14.02 38.40
CA PHE A 707 16.59 -14.89 39.56
C PHE A 707 15.10 -15.20 39.77
N GLY A 708 14.22 -14.58 38.99
CA GLY A 708 12.79 -14.61 39.22
C GLY A 708 12.37 -13.65 40.34
N THR A 709 11.07 -13.45 40.43
CA THR A 709 10.38 -12.53 41.35
C THR A 709 9.71 -13.28 42.50
N SER A 710 9.70 -12.75 43.72
CA SER A 710 8.95 -13.35 44.82
C SER A 710 7.44 -13.44 44.53
N ALA A 711 6.81 -14.56 44.90
CA ALA A 711 5.41 -14.89 44.59
C ALA A 711 4.37 -13.84 45.07
N SER A 712 4.74 -12.95 46.00
CA SER A 712 3.89 -11.88 46.52
C SER A 712 3.65 -10.73 45.54
N LEU A 713 4.45 -10.58 44.47
CA LEU A 713 4.31 -9.51 43.48
C LEU A 713 3.39 -9.86 42.30
N TRP A 714 3.10 -11.16 42.08
CA TRP A 714 2.24 -11.65 41.00
C TRP A 714 0.83 -12.02 41.45
N SER A 715 0.59 -12.11 42.76
CA SER A 715 -0.74 -12.43 43.27
C SER A 715 -1.64 -11.18 43.24
N GLY A 716 -2.64 -11.18 42.36
CA GLY A 716 -3.82 -10.32 42.45
C GLY A 716 -4.73 -10.64 43.66
N ALA A 717 -4.16 -11.03 44.80
CA ALA A 717 -4.90 -11.44 46.00
C ALA A 717 -5.34 -10.26 46.89
N THR A 718 -4.98 -9.04 46.53
CA THR A 718 -5.65 -7.83 47.02
C THR A 718 -6.19 -7.12 45.80
N GLY A 719 -7.51 -6.89 45.73
CA GLY A 719 -8.23 -6.38 44.55
C GLY A 719 -7.86 -4.95 44.12
N GLN A 720 -6.60 -4.54 44.24
CA GLN A 720 -6.05 -3.33 43.64
C GLN A 720 -5.21 -3.74 42.41
N ASN A 721 -5.89 -3.85 41.27
CA ASN A 721 -5.24 -3.85 39.96
C ASN A 721 -4.74 -2.43 39.68
N ILE A 722 -3.51 -2.11 40.08
CA ILE A 722 -2.90 -0.80 39.84
C ILE A 722 -2.24 -0.84 38.46
N THR A 723 -2.77 -0.06 37.53
CA THR A 723 -2.29 0.10 36.15
C THR A 723 -0.97 0.87 36.11
N TRP A 724 -0.03 0.50 35.24
CA TRP A 724 0.99 1.45 34.77
C TRP A 724 0.23 2.60 34.10
N PRO A 725 0.32 3.87 34.56
CA PRO A 725 1.47 4.56 35.15
C PRO A 725 1.33 4.98 36.64
N GLU A 726 0.39 4.41 37.40
CA GLU A 726 0.10 4.83 38.79
C GLU A 726 1.17 4.42 39.81
N ARG A 727 2.13 3.57 39.44
CA ARG A 727 3.41 3.46 40.15
C ARG A 727 4.39 4.46 39.54
N GLN A 728 4.51 5.65 40.14
CA GLN A 728 5.86 6.20 40.25
C GLN A 728 6.65 5.25 41.16
N PRO A 729 7.80 4.71 40.74
CA PRO A 729 8.67 4.04 41.69
C PRO A 729 8.94 5.02 42.84
N SER A 730 8.85 4.55 44.08
CA SER A 730 9.06 5.38 45.28
C SER A 730 10.52 5.82 45.46
N GLY A 731 11.33 5.80 44.39
CA GLY A 731 12.76 6.11 44.35
C GLY A 731 13.29 6.20 42.91
N LEU A 732 14.52 6.69 42.77
CA LEU A 732 15.22 6.84 41.49
C LEU A 732 15.57 5.48 40.87
N LEU A 733 15.42 5.36 39.55
CA LEU A 733 15.76 4.14 38.81
C LEU A 733 17.28 4.02 38.60
N ASP A 734 17.85 2.85 38.85
CA ASP A 734 19.28 2.58 38.66
C ASP A 734 19.58 1.73 37.40
N ILE A 735 20.86 1.44 37.18
CA ILE A 735 21.32 0.70 35.99
C ILE A 735 20.74 -0.72 35.91
N THR A 736 20.37 -1.33 37.04
CA THR A 736 19.77 -2.68 37.05
C THR A 736 18.34 -2.67 36.50
N GLN A 737 17.72 -1.49 36.45
CA GLN A 737 16.41 -1.23 35.87
C GLN A 737 16.51 -0.62 34.46
N CYS A 738 17.67 -0.77 33.79
CA CYS A 738 17.91 -0.21 32.46
C CYS A 738 16.80 -0.49 31.45
N TYR A 739 16.23 -1.69 31.46
CA TYR A 739 15.17 -2.07 30.52
C TYR A 739 13.86 -1.31 30.75
N GLU A 740 13.50 -1.04 32.01
CA GLU A 740 12.34 -0.21 32.37
C GLU A 740 12.54 1.24 31.92
N ILE A 741 13.77 1.75 32.07
CA ILE A 741 14.18 3.06 31.59
C ILE A 741 14.07 3.12 30.05
N LEU A 742 14.52 2.09 29.33
CA LEU A 742 14.44 2.03 27.87
C LEU A 742 13.00 2.00 27.36
N VAL A 743 12.12 1.19 27.95
CA VAL A 743 10.70 1.10 27.57
C VAL A 743 10.03 2.48 27.62
N SER A 744 10.18 3.18 28.74
CA SER A 744 9.58 4.51 28.93
C SER A 744 10.23 5.56 28.02
N GLY A 745 11.53 5.48 27.78
CA GLY A 745 12.23 6.37 26.86
C GLY A 745 11.78 6.17 25.41
N PHE A 746 11.56 4.93 24.97
CA PHE A 746 11.13 4.64 23.60
C PHE A 746 9.69 5.04 23.31
N ASP A 747 8.84 5.12 24.34
CA ASP A 747 7.52 5.75 24.21
C ASP A 747 7.65 7.24 23.89
N ILE A 748 8.47 7.97 24.65
CA ILE A 748 8.74 9.40 24.42
C ILE A 748 9.37 9.61 23.04
N TRP A 749 10.34 8.78 22.67
CA TRP A 749 10.96 8.79 21.33
C TRP A 749 9.92 8.67 20.21
N ALA A 750 8.99 7.72 20.32
CA ALA A 750 7.96 7.56 19.32
C ALA A 750 7.03 8.77 19.25
N GLN A 751 6.75 9.44 20.37
CA GLN A 751 6.00 10.70 20.36
C GLN A 751 6.77 11.82 19.65
N VAL A 752 8.09 11.95 19.90
CA VAL A 752 8.96 12.90 19.18
C VAL A 752 8.94 12.62 17.67
N MET A 753 9.13 11.37 17.27
CA MET A 753 9.13 10.98 15.87
C MET A 753 7.76 11.11 15.20
N THR A 754 6.68 10.81 15.92
CA THR A 754 5.31 11.03 15.46
C THR A 754 5.04 12.51 15.21
N PHE A 755 5.54 13.40 16.08
CA PHE A 755 5.45 14.84 15.86
C PHE A 755 6.18 15.25 14.57
N ILE A 756 7.44 14.83 14.40
CA ILE A 756 8.27 15.19 13.23
C ILE A 756 7.64 14.68 11.92
N PHE A 757 7.13 13.45 11.90
CA PHE A 757 6.56 12.84 10.69
C PHE A 757 5.12 13.25 10.38
N ASN A 758 4.40 13.82 11.36
CA ASN A 758 3.15 14.53 11.12
C ASN A 758 3.44 16.01 10.83
N ASP A 759 4.33 16.28 9.88
CA ASP A 759 4.77 17.61 9.44
C ASP A 759 5.40 18.52 10.52
N GLY A 760 5.62 18.04 11.75
CA GLY A 760 6.33 18.77 12.81
C GLY A 760 5.75 20.16 13.05
N ARG A 761 6.61 21.19 13.00
CA ARG A 761 6.19 22.58 13.13
C ARG A 761 5.32 23.08 11.95
N ARG A 762 5.38 22.40 10.80
CA ARG A 762 4.66 22.76 9.57
C ARG A 762 3.23 22.25 9.57
N ALA A 763 2.86 21.38 10.51
CA ALA A 763 1.49 20.91 10.65
C ALA A 763 0.52 22.08 10.87
N PRO A 764 -0.72 22.01 10.36
CA PRO A 764 -1.70 23.08 10.51
C PRO A 764 -1.89 23.50 11.97
N GLY A 765 -1.75 24.79 12.26
CA GLY A 765 -1.91 25.35 13.61
C GLY A 765 -0.69 25.23 14.53
N MET A 766 0.38 24.52 14.15
CA MET A 766 1.58 24.38 15.00
C MET A 766 2.44 25.65 15.09
N CYS A 767 2.31 26.57 14.14
CA CYS A 767 2.96 27.88 14.19
C CYS A 767 2.18 28.95 14.98
N ALA A 768 0.95 28.63 15.43
CA ALA A 768 0.13 29.53 16.22
C ALA A 768 0.82 29.89 17.56
N PRO A 769 0.53 31.07 18.15
CA PRO A 769 1.19 31.52 19.38
C PRO A 769 1.13 30.49 20.51
N GLU A 770 -0.03 29.84 20.71
CA GLU A 770 -0.25 28.84 21.75
C GLU A 770 0.54 27.53 21.57
N ASN A 771 0.97 27.22 20.34
CA ASN A 771 1.68 25.98 20.01
C ASN A 771 3.18 26.16 19.84
N CYS A 772 3.69 27.39 19.99
CA CYS A 772 5.11 27.68 19.96
C CYS A 772 5.88 26.89 21.04
N PRO A 773 7.16 26.52 20.80
CA PRO A 773 7.89 25.59 21.66
C PRO A 773 8.15 26.13 23.08
N TRP A 774 8.27 27.45 23.26
CA TRP A 774 8.42 28.08 24.58
C TRP A 774 7.12 28.25 25.36
N VAL A 775 5.95 27.95 24.77
CA VAL A 775 4.67 28.11 25.45
C VAL A 775 4.36 26.87 26.30
N PRO A 776 4.12 27.03 27.62
CA PRO A 776 3.74 25.91 28.48
C PRO A 776 2.46 25.23 27.98
N GLY A 777 2.52 23.91 27.83
CA GLY A 777 1.38 23.11 27.36
C GLY A 777 1.32 22.88 25.86
N SER A 778 2.17 23.55 25.07
CA SER A 778 2.32 23.24 23.64
C SER A 778 2.74 21.77 23.44
N PRO A 779 2.43 21.13 22.29
CA PRO A 779 2.85 19.76 22.03
C PRO A 779 4.35 19.55 22.24
N TRP A 780 5.19 20.48 21.77
CA TRP A 780 6.63 20.43 21.98
C TRP A 780 7.02 20.54 23.46
N SER A 781 6.46 21.53 24.18
CA SER A 781 6.76 21.76 25.59
C SER A 781 6.35 20.57 26.47
N ARG A 782 5.22 19.92 26.16
CA ARG A 782 4.76 18.71 26.86
C ARG A 782 5.73 17.54 26.67
N THR A 783 6.16 17.28 25.44
CA THR A 783 7.10 16.19 25.13
C THR A 783 8.47 16.46 25.74
N LYS A 784 8.99 17.69 25.65
CA LYS A 784 10.25 18.09 26.30
C LYS A 784 10.15 17.93 27.82
N ALA A 785 9.08 18.41 28.45
CA ALA A 785 8.87 18.24 29.89
C ALA A 785 8.76 16.76 30.30
N GLN A 786 8.20 15.89 29.44
CA GLN A 786 8.15 14.46 29.69
C GLN A 786 9.54 13.82 29.60
N LEU A 787 10.35 14.21 28.63
CA LEU A 787 11.74 13.76 28.49
C LEU A 787 12.59 14.17 29.70
N GLU A 788 12.46 15.42 30.17
CA GLU A 788 13.17 15.90 31.37
C GLU A 788 12.71 15.18 32.64
N ARG A 789 11.40 14.93 32.79
CA ARG A 789 10.87 14.13 33.91
C ARG A 789 11.39 12.70 33.87
N TRP A 790 11.45 12.09 32.69
CA TRP A 790 12.02 10.76 32.51
C TRP A 790 13.50 10.72 32.85
N ARG A 791 14.26 11.76 32.49
CA ARG A 791 15.68 11.88 32.85
C ARG A 791 15.86 12.07 34.36
N ALA A 792 15.08 12.94 34.98
CA ALA A 792 15.10 13.21 36.42
C ALA A 792 14.68 12.00 37.28
N GLY A 793 13.91 11.07 36.73
CA GLY A 793 13.53 9.82 37.40
C GLY A 793 14.66 8.78 37.50
N GLN A 794 15.80 9.03 36.87
CA GLN A 794 16.98 8.16 36.86
C GLN A 794 17.98 8.60 37.92
N HIS A 795 18.74 7.67 38.49
CA HIS A 795 19.84 7.99 39.39
C HIS A 795 20.95 8.74 38.64
N ASP A 796 21.51 9.79 39.27
CA ASP A 796 22.60 10.63 38.74
C ASP A 796 23.82 9.88 38.17
N ARG A 797 24.06 8.62 38.59
CA ARG A 797 25.13 7.77 38.06
C ARG A 797 24.91 7.42 36.58
N LEU A 798 23.68 7.49 36.09
CA LEU A 798 23.32 7.22 34.71
C LEU A 798 23.54 8.42 33.78
N TYR A 799 24.00 9.56 34.31
CA TYR A 799 24.17 10.77 33.53
C TYR A 799 25.56 10.82 32.89
N TYR A 800 25.60 10.80 31.57
CA TYR A 800 26.76 11.21 30.78
C TYR A 800 26.74 12.73 30.56
N PRO A 801 27.86 13.46 30.58
CA PRO A 801 29.25 13.01 30.76
C PRO A 801 29.71 12.98 32.23
N SER A 802 28.82 13.27 33.20
CA SER A 802 29.17 13.26 34.63
C SER A 802 29.75 11.92 35.10
N ASN A 803 29.36 10.84 34.45
CA ASN A 803 29.92 9.50 34.63
C ASN A 803 30.38 8.96 33.28
N SER A 804 31.50 8.25 33.27
CA SER A 804 32.09 7.69 32.04
C SER A 804 31.48 6.34 31.67
N VAL A 805 31.58 6.00 30.39
CA VAL A 805 31.25 4.67 29.87
C VAL A 805 32.17 3.62 30.47
N ALA A 806 33.45 3.97 30.67
CA ALA A 806 34.45 3.08 31.27
C ALA A 806 34.01 2.52 32.64
N ILE A 807 33.44 3.36 33.51
CA ILE A 807 32.97 2.92 34.84
C ILE A 807 31.85 1.88 34.68
N HIS A 808 30.86 2.17 33.83
CA HIS A 808 29.74 1.24 33.62
C HIS A 808 30.18 -0.02 32.88
N MET A 809 31.19 0.06 32.03
CA MET A 809 31.76 -1.10 31.37
C MET A 809 32.45 -2.05 32.36
N THR A 810 33.21 -1.52 33.33
CA THR A 810 33.78 -2.39 34.39
C THR A 810 32.72 -3.09 35.23
N LEU A 811 31.52 -2.51 35.34
CA LEU A 811 30.36 -3.10 36.01
C LEU A 811 29.53 -4.03 35.11
N GLY A 812 29.88 -4.18 33.83
CA GLY A 812 29.14 -5.01 32.87
C GLY A 812 27.88 -4.37 32.28
N TYR A 813 27.72 -3.05 32.41
CA TYR A 813 26.56 -2.29 31.92
C TYR A 813 26.92 -1.19 30.92
N GLY A 814 28.12 -1.25 30.32
CA GLY A 814 28.62 -0.21 29.40
C GLY A 814 27.67 0.07 28.23
N GLU A 815 27.17 -0.98 27.58
CA GLU A 815 26.22 -0.88 26.47
C GLU A 815 24.87 -0.32 26.92
N SER A 816 24.32 -0.78 28.05
CA SER A 816 23.04 -0.28 28.58
C SER A 816 23.12 1.20 28.94
N PHE A 817 24.20 1.62 29.62
CA PHE A 817 24.46 3.01 29.96
C PHE A 817 24.55 3.88 28.70
N THR A 818 25.31 3.42 27.71
CA THR A 818 25.46 4.08 26.41
C THR A 818 24.10 4.25 25.75
N TYR A 819 23.32 3.18 25.65
CA TYR A 819 22.02 3.16 24.97
C TYR A 819 20.99 4.12 25.61
N ILE A 820 20.90 4.16 26.94
CA ILE A 820 20.01 5.09 27.66
C ILE A 820 20.36 6.55 27.35
N ASN A 821 21.66 6.88 27.35
CA ASN A 821 22.13 8.24 27.08
C ASN A 821 21.95 8.62 25.60
N LEU A 822 22.17 7.68 24.67
CA LEU A 822 21.86 7.88 23.25
C LEU A 822 20.39 8.23 23.04
N LEU A 823 19.47 7.50 23.68
CA LEU A 823 18.04 7.74 23.59
C LEU A 823 17.63 9.14 24.10
N TYR A 824 18.21 9.58 25.21
CA TYR A 824 18.01 10.93 25.75
C TYR A 824 18.48 12.02 24.77
N TYR A 825 19.73 11.91 24.33
CA TYR A 825 20.36 12.95 23.51
C TYR A 825 19.78 12.99 22.11
N LEU A 826 19.45 11.83 21.51
CA LEU A 826 18.82 11.79 20.20
C LEU A 826 17.41 12.41 20.25
N SER A 827 16.62 12.12 21.29
CA SER A 827 15.29 12.72 21.47
C SER A 827 15.38 14.24 21.64
N THR A 828 16.36 14.72 22.42
CA THR A 828 16.64 16.16 22.59
C THR A 828 17.04 16.79 21.26
N LEU A 829 18.00 16.19 20.54
CA LEU A 829 18.47 16.67 19.24
C LEU A 829 17.30 16.80 18.26
N MET A 830 16.47 15.77 18.14
CA MET A 830 15.35 15.74 17.19
C MET A 830 14.26 16.78 17.51
N LEU A 831 13.96 17.00 18.80
CA LEU A 831 13.01 18.03 19.23
C LEU A 831 13.44 19.44 18.84
N HIS A 832 14.73 19.77 19.00
CA HIS A 832 15.23 21.12 18.73
C HIS A 832 15.52 21.36 17.25
N ARG A 833 16.07 20.35 16.55
CA ARG A 833 16.52 20.45 15.15
C ARG A 833 15.44 20.97 14.21
N GLU A 834 14.18 20.59 14.40
CA GLU A 834 13.06 20.95 13.53
C GLU A 834 12.86 22.48 13.36
N TYR A 835 13.22 23.24 14.40
CA TYR A 835 13.02 24.69 14.47
C TYR A 835 14.22 25.49 13.99
N PHE A 836 15.37 24.87 13.72
CA PHE A 836 16.52 25.58 13.17
C PHE A 836 16.40 25.73 11.64
N PRO A 837 16.97 26.80 11.07
CA PRO A 837 17.06 26.98 9.62
C PRO A 837 17.72 25.77 8.94
N PHE A 838 17.14 25.30 7.85
CA PHE A 838 17.77 24.26 7.03
C PHE A 838 19.03 24.78 6.34
N LEU A 839 18.98 26.03 5.82
CA LEU A 839 20.10 26.74 5.23
C LEU A 839 20.30 28.10 5.92
N PRO A 840 21.15 28.19 6.96
CA PRO A 840 21.51 29.46 7.57
C PRO A 840 22.49 30.24 6.69
N THR A 841 22.63 31.54 6.95
CA THR A 841 23.73 32.33 6.38
C THR A 841 24.94 32.27 7.30
N ALA A 842 26.16 32.38 6.77
CA ALA A 842 27.40 32.32 7.56
C ALA A 842 27.45 33.36 8.70
N GLU A 843 26.73 34.48 8.56
CA GLU A 843 26.66 35.56 9.54
C GLU A 843 25.52 35.39 10.55
N SER A 844 24.55 34.50 10.28
CA SER A 844 23.39 34.31 11.14
C SER A 844 23.74 33.62 12.46
N GLY A 845 23.18 34.17 13.54
CA GLY A 845 23.18 33.54 14.85
C GLY A 845 22.01 32.55 15.02
N PRO A 846 21.95 31.85 16.16
CA PRO A 846 20.83 30.97 16.48
C PRO A 846 19.51 31.73 16.45
N ARG A 847 18.60 31.30 15.59
CA ARG A 847 17.25 31.85 15.43
C ARG A 847 16.31 30.76 14.96
N GLY A 848 15.03 31.06 15.06
CA GLY A 848 13.96 30.17 14.61
C GLY A 848 13.90 29.97 13.12
N PRO A 849 12.86 29.24 12.66
CA PRO A 849 12.73 28.95 11.25
C PRO A 849 12.65 30.28 10.49
N VAL A 850 13.47 30.39 9.46
CA VAL A 850 13.49 31.54 8.54
C VAL A 850 12.67 31.24 7.28
N ASP A 851 12.24 30.00 7.14
CA ASP A 851 11.45 29.46 6.05
C ASP A 851 10.00 29.20 6.50
N HIS A 852 9.05 29.53 5.62
CA HIS A 852 7.62 29.42 5.90
C HIS A 852 7.17 27.97 6.16
N PRO A 853 6.19 27.75 7.06
CA PRO A 853 5.50 28.74 7.89
C PRO A 853 6.40 29.27 9.03
N LEU A 854 6.31 30.57 9.32
CA LEU A 854 7.04 31.20 10.42
C LEU A 854 6.23 31.09 11.72
N LEU A 855 6.91 31.10 12.86
CA LEU A 855 6.26 31.13 14.16
C LEU A 855 5.56 32.49 14.35
N GLU A 856 4.30 32.48 14.78
CA GLU A 856 3.46 33.68 14.91
C GLU A 856 3.76 34.49 16.18
N ALA A 857 4.42 33.87 17.16
CA ALA A 857 4.90 34.55 18.38
C ALA A 857 6.42 34.74 18.34
N GLU A 858 6.90 35.83 18.93
CA GLU A 858 8.33 36.02 19.17
C GLU A 858 8.81 35.16 20.34
N ALA A 859 10.01 34.60 20.20
CA ALA A 859 10.63 33.82 21.25
C ALA A 859 11.11 34.73 22.39
N PRO A 860 11.05 34.26 23.66
CA PRO A 860 11.66 34.96 24.78
C PRO A 860 13.15 35.23 24.54
N ALA A 861 13.66 36.34 25.09
CA ALA A 861 15.07 36.69 24.99
C ALA A 861 15.96 35.54 25.49
N GLY A 862 16.96 35.16 24.70
CA GLY A 862 17.88 34.06 25.00
C GLY A 862 17.37 32.65 24.69
N TRP A 863 16.11 32.46 24.29
CA TRP A 863 15.55 31.13 24.04
C TRP A 863 16.27 30.38 22.91
N TRP A 864 16.55 31.06 21.79
CA TRP A 864 17.27 30.45 20.65
C TRP A 864 18.71 30.07 21.01
N GLU A 865 19.38 30.86 21.84
CA GLU A 865 20.75 30.57 22.30
C GLU A 865 20.79 29.35 23.23
N ALA A 866 19.80 29.21 24.11
CA ALA A 866 19.64 28.04 24.97
C ALA A 866 19.28 26.79 24.15
N SER A 867 18.33 26.93 23.21
CA SER A 867 17.92 25.86 22.31
C SER A 867 19.07 25.35 21.42
N ALA A 868 19.91 26.26 20.91
CA ALA A 868 21.10 25.89 20.16
C ALA A 868 22.11 25.15 21.04
N LEU A 869 22.35 25.65 22.26
CA LEU A 869 23.25 25.00 23.21
C LEU A 869 22.80 23.57 23.47
N GLU A 870 21.53 23.34 23.80
CA GLU A 870 20.99 21.99 24.04
C GLU A 870 21.12 21.08 22.82
N LEU A 871 20.78 21.57 21.62
CA LEU A 871 20.85 20.82 20.37
C LEU A 871 22.27 20.34 20.05
N PHE A 872 23.23 21.26 20.05
CA PHE A 872 24.60 20.96 19.65
C PHE A 872 25.37 20.23 20.75
N THR A 873 25.09 20.50 22.03
CA THR A 873 25.63 19.69 23.15
C THR A 873 25.10 18.25 23.09
N ALA A 874 23.84 18.02 22.72
CA ALA A 874 23.34 16.67 22.51
C ALA A 874 24.07 15.94 21.37
N ALA A 875 24.30 16.62 20.23
CA ALA A 875 25.08 16.06 19.12
C ALA A 875 26.54 15.75 19.50
N GLU A 876 27.18 16.63 20.28
CA GLU A 876 28.52 16.41 20.82
C GLU A 876 28.56 15.21 21.76
N HIS A 877 27.61 15.11 22.69
CA HIS A 877 27.56 14.00 23.63
C HIS A 877 27.31 12.67 22.92
N ILE A 878 26.46 12.59 21.89
CA ILE A 878 26.29 11.36 21.10
C ILE A 878 27.62 10.93 20.46
N ALA A 879 28.33 11.85 19.82
CA ALA A 879 29.61 11.56 19.16
C ALA A 879 30.68 11.07 20.16
N LYS A 880 30.85 11.78 21.28
CA LYS A 880 31.80 11.40 22.33
C LYS A 880 31.44 10.08 22.99
N LEU A 881 30.15 9.87 23.27
CA LEU A 881 29.67 8.66 23.92
C LEU A 881 29.88 7.42 23.05
N LEU A 882 29.59 7.48 21.74
CA LEU A 882 29.85 6.38 20.81
C LEU A 882 31.34 6.10 20.65
N HIS A 883 32.16 7.15 20.58
CA HIS A 883 33.61 7.01 20.51
C HIS A 883 34.19 6.35 21.78
N GLU A 884 33.84 6.88 22.96
CA GLU A 884 34.29 6.34 24.25
C GLU A 884 33.81 4.90 24.46
N ALA A 885 32.57 4.58 24.06
CA ALA A 885 32.05 3.21 24.10
C ALA A 885 32.83 2.27 23.19
N SER A 886 33.23 2.71 22.00
CA SER A 886 34.11 1.95 21.11
C SER A 886 35.48 1.68 21.75
N GLU A 887 36.13 2.71 22.30
CA GLU A 887 37.43 2.60 22.97
C GLU A 887 37.41 1.70 24.21
N CYS A 888 36.29 1.71 24.96
CA CYS A 888 36.12 0.87 26.14
C CYS A 888 35.68 -0.58 25.83
N GLY A 889 35.50 -0.95 24.55
CA GLY A 889 35.01 -2.27 24.15
C GLY A 889 33.50 -2.47 24.29
N ALA A 890 32.75 -1.44 24.70
CA ALA A 890 31.29 -1.38 24.73
C ALA A 890 30.70 -0.96 23.37
N HIS A 891 31.39 -1.32 22.28
CA HIS A 891 31.03 -0.96 20.92
C HIS A 891 29.64 -1.51 20.56
N LEU A 892 28.66 -0.62 20.36
CA LEU A 892 27.28 -0.93 19.97
C LEU A 892 27.16 -0.82 18.45
N MET A 893 26.51 -1.76 17.80
CA MET A 893 26.28 -1.76 16.34
C MET A 893 24.83 -2.05 16.01
N THR A 894 23.89 -1.43 16.72
CA THR A 894 22.46 -1.59 16.43
C THR A 894 22.01 -0.50 15.44
N PRO A 895 20.98 -0.75 14.61
CA PRO A 895 20.46 0.27 13.71
C PRO A 895 20.07 1.58 14.40
N PHE A 896 19.59 1.55 15.65
CA PHE A 896 19.32 2.77 16.43
C PHE A 896 20.59 3.55 16.76
N ALA A 897 21.65 2.88 17.21
CA ALA A 897 22.94 3.53 17.46
C ALA A 897 23.55 4.10 16.17
N GLY A 898 23.39 3.40 15.04
CA GLY A 898 23.71 3.89 13.69
C GLY A 898 23.00 5.20 13.35
N PHE A 899 21.69 5.27 13.60
CA PHE A 899 20.93 6.49 13.37
C PHE A 899 21.34 7.64 14.33
N CYS A 900 21.72 7.32 15.57
CA CYS A 900 22.30 8.31 16.49
C CYS A 900 23.57 8.91 15.90
N ALA A 901 24.49 8.08 15.41
CA ALA A 901 25.74 8.51 14.78
C ALA A 901 25.47 9.37 13.53
N PHE A 902 24.54 8.95 12.67
CA PHE A 902 24.12 9.71 11.50
C PHE A 902 23.59 11.10 11.86
N SER A 903 22.67 11.17 12.82
CA SER A 903 22.03 12.41 13.26
C SER A 903 23.03 13.37 13.90
N ALA A 904 23.92 12.84 14.74
CA ALA A 904 24.98 13.63 15.37
C ALA A 904 26.01 14.10 14.34
N SER A 905 26.42 13.24 13.40
CA SER A 905 27.33 13.61 12.31
C SER A 905 26.76 14.75 11.46
N TYR A 906 25.48 14.65 11.09
CA TYR A 906 24.79 15.69 10.33
C TYR A 906 24.77 17.04 11.06
N MET A 907 24.45 17.05 12.36
CA MET A 907 24.43 18.29 13.14
C MET A 907 25.83 18.87 13.39
N ASN A 908 26.85 18.01 13.56
CA ASN A 908 28.24 18.45 13.66
C ASN A 908 28.76 19.01 12.32
N LEU A 909 28.39 18.40 11.20
CA LEU A 909 28.65 18.94 9.85
C LEU A 909 27.99 20.32 9.67
N TYR A 910 26.73 20.45 10.07
CA TYR A 910 25.99 21.72 10.01
C TYR A 910 26.71 22.82 10.79
N ILE A 911 27.09 22.57 12.05
CA ILE A 911 27.74 23.60 12.88
C ILE A 911 29.19 23.86 12.50
N TYR A 912 29.90 22.87 11.95
CA TYR A 912 31.24 23.06 11.38
C TYR A 912 31.23 24.07 10.23
N ARG A 913 30.23 23.98 9.33
CA ARG A 913 30.08 24.92 8.21
C ARG A 913 29.48 26.26 8.64
N PHE A 914 28.65 26.29 9.69
CA PHE A 914 27.95 27.49 10.17
C PHE A 914 28.18 27.77 11.66
N PRO A 915 29.42 28.04 12.12
CA PRO A 915 29.78 28.06 13.54
C PRO A 915 29.03 29.11 14.38
N ARG A 916 28.56 30.19 13.75
CA ARG A 916 27.76 31.23 14.43
C ARG A 916 26.38 30.75 14.89
N MET A 917 25.85 29.65 14.33
CA MET A 917 24.59 29.07 14.77
C MET A 917 24.64 28.50 16.19
N ASN A 918 25.84 28.29 16.75
CA ASN A 918 26.07 27.98 18.16
C ASN A 918 27.06 28.98 18.79
N LEU A 919 27.12 30.20 18.25
CA LEU A 919 27.96 31.29 18.76
C LEU A 919 29.45 30.92 18.88
N GLY A 920 29.94 30.00 18.05
CA GLY A 920 31.33 29.51 18.09
C GLY A 920 31.67 28.58 19.26
N ARG A 921 30.68 28.07 20.01
CA ARG A 921 30.88 27.22 21.19
C ARG A 921 31.31 25.77 20.88
N SER A 922 31.33 25.37 19.61
CA SER A 922 31.63 23.99 19.17
C SER A 922 32.91 23.91 18.31
N PRO A 923 34.10 24.21 18.85
CA PRO A 923 35.35 24.21 18.09
C PRO A 923 35.78 22.81 17.61
N GLN A 924 35.29 21.74 18.26
CA GLN A 924 35.61 20.35 17.96
C GLN A 924 34.62 19.70 16.96
N ALA A 925 33.71 20.46 16.35
CA ALA A 925 32.65 19.91 15.51
C ALA A 925 33.16 19.02 14.36
N GLU A 926 34.27 19.40 13.72
CA GLU A 926 34.89 18.58 12.66
C GLU A 926 35.39 17.23 13.18
N GLN A 927 36.07 17.24 14.33
CA GLN A 927 36.57 16.02 14.97
C GLN A 927 35.41 15.09 15.38
N LEU A 928 34.35 15.65 15.97
CA LEU A 928 33.17 14.90 16.40
C LEU A 928 32.40 14.33 15.20
N MET A 929 32.27 15.09 14.12
CA MET A 929 31.73 14.61 12.85
C MET A 929 32.53 13.41 12.33
N ASN A 930 33.86 13.50 12.34
CA ASN A 930 34.75 12.43 11.88
C ASN A 930 34.66 11.18 12.76
N PHE A 931 34.49 11.30 14.08
CA PHE A 931 34.22 10.15 14.95
C PHE A 931 32.94 9.42 14.57
N CYS A 932 31.86 10.15 14.29
CA CYS A 932 30.61 9.54 13.83
C CYS A 932 30.72 8.93 12.42
N LEU A 933 31.48 9.57 11.51
CA LEU A 933 31.71 9.03 10.17
C LEU A 933 32.51 7.73 10.21
N ALA A 934 33.60 7.68 10.98
CA ALA A 934 34.38 6.45 11.17
C ALA A 934 33.52 5.32 11.74
N TYR A 935 32.67 5.64 12.73
CA TYR A 935 31.69 4.68 13.25
C TYR A 935 30.72 4.20 12.16
N LEU A 936 30.19 5.08 11.31
CA LEU A 936 29.27 4.72 10.23
C LEU A 936 29.95 3.90 9.12
N GLU A 937 31.22 4.15 8.85
CA GLU A 937 32.05 3.39 7.92
C GLU A 937 32.27 1.95 8.38
N GLU A 938 32.45 1.74 9.69
CA GLU A 938 32.44 0.39 10.27
C GLU A 938 31.03 -0.21 10.25
N PHE A 939 30.00 0.59 10.56
CA PHE A 939 28.61 0.16 10.65
C PHE A 939 28.07 -0.39 9.33
N GLN A 940 28.41 0.23 8.19
CA GLN A 940 27.96 -0.22 6.86
C GLN A 940 28.46 -1.64 6.49
N HIS A 941 29.56 -2.11 7.09
CA HIS A 941 30.03 -3.48 6.91
C HIS A 941 29.15 -4.51 7.64
N VAL A 942 28.42 -4.08 8.67
CA VAL A 942 27.48 -4.93 9.42
C VAL A 942 26.08 -4.80 8.84
N TRP A 943 25.65 -3.57 8.51
CA TRP A 943 24.30 -3.26 8.07
C TRP A 943 24.30 -2.41 6.81
N LYS A 944 23.62 -2.88 5.76
CA LYS A 944 23.46 -2.14 4.50
C LYS A 944 22.84 -0.75 4.68
N LEU A 945 22.08 -0.54 5.76
CA LEU A 945 21.49 0.75 6.12
C LEU A 945 22.56 1.87 6.23
N GLY A 946 23.78 1.53 6.66
CA GLY A 946 24.89 2.49 6.79
C GLY A 946 25.30 3.14 5.48
N GLU A 947 25.27 2.40 4.37
CA GLU A 947 25.65 2.91 3.04
C GLU A 947 24.80 4.13 2.65
N ALA A 948 23.49 4.06 2.93
CA ALA A 948 22.55 5.12 2.57
C ALA A 948 22.68 6.36 3.49
N TRP A 949 22.97 6.16 4.78
CA TRP A 949 23.27 7.26 5.70
C TRP A 949 24.56 7.98 5.34
N VAL A 950 25.63 7.22 5.04
CA VAL A 950 26.91 7.79 4.59
C VAL A 950 26.71 8.56 3.28
N SER A 951 25.95 8.01 2.33
CA SER A 951 25.61 8.70 1.09
C SER A 951 24.87 10.02 1.36
N THR A 952 23.86 10.02 2.23
CA THR A 952 23.10 11.23 2.58
C THR A 952 23.98 12.29 3.24
N LEU A 953 24.90 11.90 4.13
CA LEU A 953 25.89 12.83 4.73
C LEU A 953 26.83 13.43 3.68
N LYS A 954 27.27 12.64 2.70
CA LYS A 954 28.10 13.15 1.59
C LYS A 954 27.36 14.24 0.80
N HIS A 955 26.11 14.00 0.43
CA HIS A 955 25.29 15.00 -0.27
C HIS A 955 25.04 16.26 0.58
N ALA A 956 24.71 16.09 1.87
CA ALA A 956 24.56 17.22 2.79
C ALA A 956 25.88 18.02 2.94
N SER A 957 27.03 17.34 2.94
CA SER A 957 28.35 17.99 3.00
C SER A 957 28.62 18.84 1.76
N ILE A 958 28.30 18.30 0.57
CA ILE A 958 28.40 19.05 -0.69
C ILE A 958 27.50 20.29 -0.64
N LEU A 959 26.23 20.15 -0.25
CA LEU A 959 25.28 21.26 -0.15
C LEU A 959 25.80 22.35 0.80
N TYR A 960 26.17 21.98 2.04
CA TYR A 960 26.63 22.97 3.02
C TYR A 960 27.99 23.56 2.71
N GLN A 961 28.88 22.81 2.07
CA GLN A 961 30.12 23.37 1.54
C GLN A 961 29.79 24.45 0.51
N ARG A 962 28.98 24.14 -0.51
CA ARG A 962 28.61 25.09 -1.57
C ARG A 962 27.87 26.31 -1.02
N ALA A 963 26.90 26.12 -0.12
CA ALA A 963 26.14 27.20 0.51
C ALA A 963 27.01 28.10 1.40
N SER A 964 28.06 27.54 2.04
CA SER A 964 29.01 28.33 2.84
C SER A 964 29.99 29.15 1.98
N THR A 965 30.33 28.67 0.78
CA THR A 965 31.31 29.31 -0.13
C THR A 965 30.69 30.29 -1.12
N ASP A 966 29.54 29.96 -1.72
CA ASP A 966 28.86 30.77 -2.73
C ASP A 966 27.53 31.33 -2.20
N ARG A 967 27.63 32.50 -1.57
CA ARG A 967 26.51 33.14 -0.85
C ARG A 967 25.40 33.63 -1.76
N GLY A 968 25.69 33.92 -3.04
CA GLY A 968 24.72 34.51 -3.96
C GLY A 968 23.71 33.49 -4.47
N ARG A 969 24.17 32.26 -4.77
CA ARG A 969 23.35 31.23 -5.42
C ARG A 969 22.34 30.55 -4.49
N TYR A 970 22.69 30.40 -3.22
CA TYR A 970 21.85 29.71 -2.22
C TYR A 970 21.02 30.67 -1.35
N LEU A 971 21.07 31.98 -1.63
CA LEU A 971 20.30 32.97 -0.88
C LEU A 971 18.80 32.82 -1.14
N GLY A 972 18.01 32.73 -0.07
CA GLY A 972 16.55 32.58 -0.15
C GLY A 972 16.06 31.15 -0.43
N LYS A 973 16.98 30.18 -0.61
CA LYS A 973 16.64 28.76 -0.68
C LYS A 973 16.26 28.22 0.68
N SER A 974 15.28 27.32 0.70
CA SER A 974 14.68 26.76 1.92
C SER A 974 14.69 25.24 1.89
N ARG A 975 14.21 24.59 2.97
CA ARG A 975 14.03 23.13 3.00
C ARG A 975 13.11 22.61 1.87
N MET A 976 12.24 23.46 1.31
CA MET A 976 11.34 23.10 0.20
C MET A 976 12.09 22.91 -1.13
N ASP A 977 13.24 23.55 -1.29
CA ASP A 977 14.08 23.37 -2.49
C ASP A 977 14.90 22.07 -2.44
N PHE A 978 14.92 21.39 -1.28
CA PHE A 978 15.70 20.19 -1.00
C PHE A 978 14.85 19.14 -0.28
N ASP A 979 13.63 18.88 -0.75
CA ASP A 979 12.64 18.07 -0.05
C ASP A 979 13.08 16.60 0.10
N HIS A 980 13.71 16.02 -0.94
CA HIS A 980 14.22 14.65 -0.87
C HIS A 980 15.36 14.54 0.14
N LEU A 981 16.33 15.46 0.08
CA LEU A 981 17.45 15.50 1.03
C LEU A 981 16.95 15.74 2.45
N HIS A 982 16.05 16.71 2.63
CA HIS A 982 15.41 17.01 3.91
C HIS A 982 14.75 15.75 4.49
N GLN A 983 13.87 15.09 3.72
CA GLN A 983 13.19 13.88 4.16
C GLN A 983 14.17 12.77 4.54
N SER A 984 15.22 12.54 3.76
CA SER A 984 16.25 11.52 4.03
C SER A 984 16.99 11.75 5.35
N ILE A 985 17.15 13.01 5.79
CA ILE A 985 17.80 13.33 7.07
C ILE A 985 16.91 13.00 8.27
N HIS A 986 15.58 13.04 8.10
CA HIS A 986 14.63 12.65 9.15
C HIS A 986 14.26 11.17 9.10
N GLU A 987 14.48 10.47 7.97
CA GLU A 987 14.01 9.11 7.75
C GLU A 987 14.87 8.05 8.45
N PHE A 988 14.24 7.35 9.40
CA PHE A 988 14.85 6.28 10.20
C PHE A 988 15.07 4.97 9.43
N ARG A 989 14.45 4.82 8.24
CA ARG A 989 14.44 3.60 7.41
C ARG A 989 15.20 3.70 6.07
N VAL A 990 15.66 4.91 5.74
CA VAL A 990 16.32 5.39 4.50
C VAL A 990 16.09 4.61 3.21
N VAL A 991 15.40 5.26 2.27
CA VAL A 991 15.41 4.93 0.85
C VAL A 991 16.62 5.61 0.18
N ASP A 992 17.31 4.93 -0.74
CA ASP A 992 18.40 5.59 -1.46
C ASP A 992 17.80 6.54 -2.50
N ARG A 993 18.09 7.83 -2.31
CA ARG A 993 17.64 8.95 -3.14
C ARG A 993 18.82 9.81 -3.58
N SER A 994 19.99 9.19 -3.71
CA SER A 994 21.25 9.89 -3.99
C SER A 994 21.19 10.72 -5.29
N ASN A 995 20.50 10.20 -6.31
CA ASN A 995 20.35 10.88 -7.59
C ASN A 995 19.47 12.14 -7.44
N GLU A 996 18.35 12.02 -6.73
CA GLU A 996 17.42 13.10 -6.44
C GLU A 996 18.09 14.18 -5.58
N HIS A 997 18.89 13.79 -4.58
CA HIS A 997 19.67 14.73 -3.79
C HIS A 997 20.62 15.56 -4.68
N MET A 998 21.35 14.92 -5.59
CA MET A 998 22.26 15.62 -6.50
C MET A 998 21.50 16.51 -7.48
N GLN A 999 20.35 16.06 -8.00
CA GLN A 999 19.49 16.87 -8.87
C GLN A 999 18.96 18.11 -8.15
N GLU A 1000 18.56 18.02 -6.88
CA GLU A 1000 18.16 19.18 -6.07
C GLU A 1000 19.33 20.16 -5.86
N ILE A 1001 20.51 19.63 -5.55
CA ILE A 1001 21.72 20.43 -5.32
C ILE A 1001 22.19 21.14 -6.58
N GLU A 1002 22.18 20.46 -7.74
CA GLU A 1002 22.56 21.02 -9.04
C GLU A 1002 21.47 21.94 -9.61
N GLY A 1003 20.19 21.57 -9.45
CA GLY A 1003 19.06 22.38 -9.88
C GLY A 1003 18.97 23.72 -9.15
N ALA A 1004 19.41 23.77 -7.89
CA ALA A 1004 19.57 25.02 -7.15
C ALA A 1004 20.60 25.98 -7.77
N GLU A 1005 21.51 25.49 -8.63
CA GLU A 1005 22.53 26.32 -9.32
C GLU A 1005 21.99 27.01 -10.58
N GLY A 1006 20.87 26.55 -11.16
CA GLY A 1006 20.41 26.94 -12.49
C GLY A 1006 19.51 28.18 -12.58
N VAL A 1007 19.11 28.80 -11.47
CA VAL A 1007 18.17 29.94 -11.47
C VAL A 1007 18.91 31.26 -11.22
N VAL A 1008 19.55 31.79 -12.26
CA VAL A 1008 19.97 33.21 -12.27
C VAL A 1008 18.73 34.05 -12.59
N SER A 1009 18.13 34.63 -11.56
CA SER A 1009 17.11 35.67 -11.74
C SER A 1009 17.82 36.93 -12.25
N THR A 1010 17.55 37.30 -13.49
CA THR A 1010 17.96 38.58 -14.10
C THR A 1010 17.19 39.73 -13.44
N ALA A 1011 17.64 40.15 -12.26
CA ALA A 1011 17.30 41.45 -11.70
C ALA A 1011 18.25 42.51 -12.28
N THR A 1012 17.67 43.40 -13.07
CA THR A 1012 18.23 44.59 -13.71
C THR A 1012 18.92 45.54 -12.73
N TYR A 1013 20.21 45.84 -12.94
CA TYR A 1013 20.83 47.15 -12.60
C TYR A 1013 22.03 47.44 -13.53
N GLY A 1014 22.15 48.70 -13.95
CA GLY A 1014 23.00 49.21 -15.04
C GLY A 1014 24.51 49.37 -14.77
N PRO A 1015 25.25 50.02 -15.70
CA PRO A 1015 26.64 49.65 -16.01
C PRO A 1015 27.71 50.53 -15.35
N SER A 1016 28.87 49.93 -15.03
CA SER A 1016 30.20 50.61 -15.02
C SER A 1016 31.34 49.57 -14.93
N VAL A 1017 32.12 49.39 -16.02
CA VAL A 1017 33.51 49.87 -16.26
C VAL A 1017 34.63 49.00 -15.65
N ASP A 1018 35.35 48.33 -16.56
CA ASP A 1018 36.77 47.93 -16.64
C ASP A 1018 37.59 47.54 -15.39
N ARG A 1019 38.21 46.35 -15.42
CA ARG A 1019 39.64 46.18 -15.80
C ARG A 1019 40.17 44.73 -15.64
N ILE A 1020 40.72 44.23 -16.76
CA ILE A 1020 42.05 43.62 -16.98
C ILE A 1020 42.40 42.28 -16.29
N ASP A 1021 42.50 41.26 -17.15
CA ASP A 1021 43.52 40.22 -17.32
C ASP A 1021 44.55 39.98 -16.19
N THR A 1022 44.74 38.70 -15.85
CA THR A 1022 45.95 37.96 -16.29
C THR A 1022 45.66 36.46 -16.23
N GLY A 1023 45.85 35.79 -17.35
CA GLY A 1023 45.86 34.34 -17.43
C GLY A 1023 47.14 33.73 -16.88
N THR A 1024 47.04 32.45 -16.54
CA THR A 1024 48.12 31.50 -16.77
C THR A 1024 47.51 30.14 -17.04
N GLU A 1025 47.64 29.73 -18.30
CA GLU A 1025 47.50 28.38 -18.78
C GLU A 1025 48.49 27.45 -18.06
N ILE A 1026 48.02 26.27 -17.66
CA ILE A 1026 48.82 25.05 -17.77
C ILE A 1026 47.99 24.08 -18.61
N GLU A 1027 48.44 23.95 -19.85
CA GLU A 1027 47.95 23.02 -20.85
C GLU A 1027 48.26 21.56 -20.49
N ASN A 1028 47.24 20.73 -20.71
CA ASN A 1028 47.26 19.52 -21.54
C ASN A 1028 48.37 18.48 -21.34
N LEU A 1029 47.96 17.32 -20.83
CA LEU A 1029 48.36 16.03 -21.40
C LEU A 1029 47.10 15.26 -21.79
N SER A 1030 46.78 15.37 -23.08
CA SER A 1030 45.71 14.63 -23.77
C SER A 1030 46.17 13.25 -24.22
N ALA A 1031 45.22 12.30 -24.15
CA ALA A 1031 45.09 11.06 -24.95
C ALA A 1031 46.06 9.90 -24.63
N PRO A 1032 45.51 8.75 -24.15
CA PRO A 1032 44.66 7.93 -25.03
C PRO A 1032 43.35 7.45 -24.38
N LEU A 1033 42.60 8.34 -23.71
CA LEU A 1033 41.27 8.02 -23.17
C LEU A 1033 40.08 8.70 -23.87
N SER A 1034 40.32 9.67 -24.75
CA SER A 1034 39.27 10.35 -25.52
C SER A 1034 38.79 9.59 -26.75
N HIS A 1035 39.46 8.49 -27.12
CA HIS A 1035 39.00 7.58 -28.18
C HIS A 1035 38.28 6.33 -27.66
N LEU A 1036 38.15 6.16 -26.34
CA LEU A 1036 37.39 5.06 -25.72
C LEU A 1036 36.10 5.54 -25.01
N LEU A 1037 35.90 6.86 -24.88
CA LEU A 1037 34.74 7.48 -24.24
C LEU A 1037 33.82 8.24 -25.22
N ALA A 1038 34.05 8.10 -26.54
CA ALA A 1038 33.12 8.59 -27.56
C ALA A 1038 31.97 7.60 -27.88
N ASP A 1039 32.00 6.38 -27.32
CA ASP A 1039 31.01 5.33 -27.60
C ASP A 1039 30.00 5.07 -26.46
N VAL A 1040 29.89 5.95 -25.45
CA VAL A 1040 28.94 5.74 -24.32
C VAL A 1040 28.00 6.93 -24.07
N SER A 1041 28.06 8.01 -24.88
CA SER A 1041 27.17 9.18 -24.74
C SER A 1041 26.00 9.24 -25.73
N THR A 1042 25.64 8.13 -26.37
CA THR A 1042 24.42 8.01 -27.20
C THR A 1042 23.48 6.92 -26.67
N TYR A 1043 22.99 7.09 -25.44
CA TYR A 1043 21.79 6.40 -24.95
C TYR A 1043 20.94 7.35 -24.09
N SER A 1044 20.37 8.35 -24.77
CA SER A 1044 19.07 8.90 -24.39
C SER A 1044 18.18 8.82 -25.63
N HIS A 1045 16.97 8.31 -25.44
CA HIS A 1045 15.98 7.86 -26.44
C HIS A 1045 16.08 6.39 -26.88
N GLY A 1046 15.06 5.63 -26.48
CA GLY A 1046 14.80 4.27 -26.98
C GLY A 1046 13.72 3.57 -26.17
N GLN A 1047 12.45 3.74 -26.56
CA GLN A 1047 11.45 2.71 -26.30
C GLN A 1047 11.85 1.43 -27.06
N GLY A 1048 11.88 0.30 -26.36
CA GLY A 1048 11.52 -1.02 -26.89
C GLY A 1048 12.62 -1.90 -27.50
N ALA A 1049 12.63 -3.19 -27.13
CA ALA A 1049 12.98 -4.30 -28.01
C ALA A 1049 12.52 -5.67 -27.45
N TRP A 1050 11.25 -6.02 -27.70
CA TRP A 1050 10.84 -7.39 -28.00
C TRP A 1050 9.93 -7.34 -29.23
N LEU A 1051 10.52 -7.11 -30.40
CA LEU A 1051 9.86 -7.23 -31.70
C LEU A 1051 10.94 -7.39 -32.77
N GLN A 1052 11.45 -8.60 -32.93
CA GLN A 1052 11.96 -9.07 -34.22
C GLN A 1052 11.68 -10.56 -34.30
N TRP A 1053 10.61 -10.93 -35.01
CA TRP A 1053 10.55 -12.06 -35.94
C TRP A 1053 9.61 -11.61 -37.09
N TRP A 1054 10.11 -11.73 -38.32
CA TRP A 1054 9.57 -11.40 -39.65
C TRP A 1054 9.72 -9.97 -40.22
N PRO A 1055 10.05 -9.85 -41.53
CA PRO A 1055 10.66 -8.68 -42.13
C PRO A 1055 9.64 -7.67 -42.68
N THR A 1056 10.14 -6.44 -42.77
CA THR A 1056 9.54 -5.25 -43.35
C THR A 1056 9.06 -5.45 -44.78
N LEU A 1057 7.81 -5.04 -45.04
CA LEU A 1057 7.22 -4.88 -46.36
C LEU A 1057 6.80 -3.41 -46.48
N GLU A 1058 7.78 -2.53 -46.72
CA GLU A 1058 7.55 -1.30 -47.47
C GLU A 1058 7.93 -1.62 -48.92
N ASP A 1059 6.97 -2.15 -49.64
CA ASP A 1059 6.85 -2.00 -51.09
C ASP A 1059 5.35 -2.00 -51.38
N VAL A 1060 4.93 -1.03 -52.20
CA VAL A 1060 3.58 -0.82 -52.76
C VAL A 1060 2.65 0.12 -51.96
N GLU A 1061 2.89 1.43 -52.11
CA GLU A 1061 1.82 2.36 -52.44
C GLU A 1061 2.20 3.11 -53.73
N LEU A 1062 1.70 2.60 -54.86
CA LEU A 1062 1.46 3.35 -56.10
C LEU A 1062 0.57 2.48 -57.01
N ALA A 1063 -0.74 2.63 -56.84
CA ALA A 1063 -1.77 2.64 -57.89
C ALA A 1063 -3.14 2.30 -57.27
N LEU A 1064 -4.05 3.28 -57.24
CA LEU A 1064 -5.35 3.24 -57.93
C LEU A 1064 -6.29 4.31 -57.35
N GLU A 1065 -6.17 5.54 -57.87
CA GLU A 1065 -7.35 6.26 -58.33
C GLU A 1065 -7.67 5.75 -59.74
N SER A 1066 -8.67 4.88 -59.86
CA SER A 1066 -9.63 4.76 -60.98
C SER A 1066 -10.68 3.71 -60.66
#